data_AF-A0A2V2MYU5-F1
#
_entry.id   AF-A0A2V2MYU5-F1
#
_cell.length_a   1.000
_cell.length_b   1.000
_cell.length_c   1.000
_cell.angle_alpha   90.00
_cell.angle_beta   90.00
_cell.angle_gamma   90.00
#
_symmetry.space_group_name_H-M   'P 1'
#
loop_
_entity.id
_entity.type
_entity.pdbx_description
1 polymer ?
#
loop_
_entity_poly.entity_id
_entity_poly.type
_entity_poly.pdbx_seq_one_letter_code
_entity_poly.pdbx_strand_id
1 'polypeptide(L)'
;MDLAESILNELVSLQKKNEELVAIITRLEHESDVIIHQFEDKISDLNKKIKKVQDNAAKSEKKFEAQIRESKKERDELEKVKEQIELDFSGKISHLEEIIEKYDGEIARKNQTLLELEEKNRRFQLQLIEESEFTKEKISEFQAEIVNEREKSETEYKNLSIHYSKQISTLKDEIERKDSELRALANELKNKIALEQDTIKEQIKQKKILEELNDILDLEHRERIKIESDFAQKSEKMENVIGNLQNQISSLEKTSADIISERDVKITSLETENSRINETNTKNLELISELQRENNSLRESIEQHLNDISTKSQEIDTLRADMDALRFSLESRISDLIQENEHYQTDLAEKVREGDKLRDQMEDLRGRLEDRILELSGIIEEKDEEISRAEHVRTTLEADIGTIIRENDEKISSLELTIDELQQKELLLINQAEEREDAAAHEISRLSLEIQDLQSDLTGLTHTIEQKNQREQEYRDEIAHLHEEHIKGMEEWKEHLESKSRDLAERDRHISLISGNNEALRSELERIRSRLILLEKTIREDKEEPVHALYRQIQSLSAKLAGKESENSALASRIMRLDTENTHLTRLLAESELAEYQKDPTPVTGDRQGWSAEQVSLKPHDISEYLSNLDDPMQAMQAAAEILKLGPQTIEILIPLLYRGPLNRRAWVAVLLYEMNDQRATKPLSDLLDSSESGLRELIWDTRLRFREWRRSNMASSVAQYQ
;
A
#
# COMPACT_ATOMS: atom_id res chain seq x y z
N MET A 1 -127.93 37.15 -110.52
CA MET A 1 -126.90 38.13 -110.13
C MET A 1 -125.93 37.49 -109.15
N ASP A 2 -126.41 37.03 -108.00
CA ASP A 2 -126.00 35.82 -107.25
C ASP A 2 -124.50 35.46 -107.27
N LEU A 3 -123.98 34.89 -108.36
CA LEU A 3 -122.58 34.46 -108.48
C LEU A 3 -121.58 35.62 -108.28
N ALA A 4 -121.88 36.82 -108.82
CA ALA A 4 -121.00 37.98 -108.66
C ALA A 4 -120.99 38.51 -107.21
N GLU A 5 -122.13 38.41 -106.53
CA GLU A 5 -122.30 38.81 -105.13
C GLU A 5 -121.67 37.80 -104.17
N SER A 6 -121.73 36.51 -104.50
CA SER A 6 -120.99 35.45 -103.81
C SER A 6 -119.47 35.67 -103.90
N ILE A 7 -118.96 35.96 -105.11
CA ILE A 7 -117.53 36.23 -105.33
C ILE A 7 -117.09 37.52 -104.61
N LEU A 8 -117.93 38.56 -104.58
CA LEU A 8 -117.64 39.79 -103.84
C LEU A 8 -117.58 39.54 -102.31
N ASN A 9 -118.55 38.81 -101.76
CA ASN A 9 -118.56 38.46 -100.34
C ASN A 9 -117.39 37.53 -99.96
N GLU A 10 -116.98 36.62 -100.85
CA GLU A 10 -115.80 35.79 -100.65
C GLU A 10 -114.50 36.61 -100.71
N LEU A 11 -114.38 37.57 -101.65
CA LEU A 11 -113.26 38.51 -101.70
C LEU A 11 -113.17 39.40 -100.45
N VAL A 12 -114.29 39.92 -99.94
CA VAL A 12 -114.31 40.70 -98.69
C VAL A 12 -113.96 39.82 -97.48
N SER A 13 -114.42 38.56 -97.45
CA SER A 13 -114.04 37.58 -96.42
C SER A 13 -112.55 37.24 -96.47
N LEU A 14 -111.97 37.09 -97.66
CA LEU A 14 -110.54 36.87 -97.88
C LEU A 14 -109.72 38.11 -97.51
N GLN A 15 -110.16 39.33 -97.86
CA GLN A 15 -109.50 40.57 -97.46
C GLN A 15 -109.50 40.71 -95.93
N LYS A 16 -110.64 40.50 -95.25
CA LYS A 16 -110.71 40.57 -93.78
C LYS A 16 -109.81 39.52 -93.12
N LYS A 17 -109.74 38.30 -93.66
CA LYS A 17 -108.79 37.28 -93.20
C LYS A 17 -107.33 37.70 -93.42
N ASN A 18 -107.03 38.41 -94.51
CA ASN A 18 -105.69 38.93 -94.79
C ASN A 18 -105.31 40.06 -93.82
N GLU A 19 -106.25 40.96 -93.49
CA GLU A 19 -106.10 41.98 -92.45
C GLU A 19 -105.92 41.36 -91.06
N GLU A 20 -106.69 40.33 -90.72
CA GLU A 20 -106.52 39.54 -89.48
C GLU A 20 -105.16 38.81 -89.43
N LEU A 21 -104.69 38.25 -90.56
CA LEU A 21 -103.35 37.64 -90.67
C LEU A 21 -102.24 38.68 -90.50
N VAL A 22 -102.35 39.87 -91.10
CA VAL A 22 -101.37 40.96 -90.90
C VAL A 22 -101.36 41.44 -89.45
N ALA A 23 -102.52 41.52 -88.78
CA ALA A 23 -102.62 41.83 -87.36
C ALA A 23 -102.02 40.75 -86.44
N ILE A 24 -102.06 39.47 -86.86
CA ILE A 24 -101.38 38.37 -86.17
C ILE A 24 -99.86 38.43 -86.42
N ILE A 25 -99.42 38.63 -87.66
CA ILE A 25 -98.00 38.73 -88.03
C ILE A 25 -97.34 39.88 -87.27
N THR A 26 -97.89 41.10 -87.31
CA THR A 26 -97.33 42.26 -86.61
C THR A 26 -97.32 42.11 -85.08
N ARG A 27 -98.24 41.32 -84.50
CA ARG A 27 -98.15 40.93 -83.08
C ARG A 27 -97.01 39.94 -82.84
N LEU A 28 -96.88 38.90 -83.66
CA LEU A 28 -95.82 37.89 -83.54
C LEU A 28 -94.43 38.48 -83.78
N GLU A 29 -94.30 39.47 -84.67
CA GLU A 29 -93.09 40.27 -84.87
C GLU A 29 -92.75 41.03 -83.58
N HIS A 30 -93.70 41.78 -83.00
CA HIS A 30 -93.47 42.51 -81.75
C HIS A 30 -93.17 41.59 -80.55
N GLU A 31 -93.88 40.46 -80.41
CA GLU A 31 -93.60 39.45 -79.38
C GLU A 31 -92.21 38.82 -79.59
N SER A 32 -91.79 38.58 -80.84
CA SER A 32 -90.44 38.11 -81.17
C SER A 32 -89.38 39.16 -80.82
N ASP A 33 -89.58 40.44 -81.17
CA ASP A 33 -88.66 41.52 -80.83
C ASP A 33 -88.49 41.66 -79.31
N VAL A 34 -89.58 41.59 -78.54
CA VAL A 34 -89.54 41.64 -77.07
C VAL A 34 -88.81 40.44 -76.49
N ILE A 35 -89.00 39.23 -77.05
CA ILE A 35 -88.26 38.03 -76.65
C ILE A 35 -86.76 38.16 -77.00
N ILE A 36 -86.43 38.70 -78.17
CA ILE A 36 -85.05 38.96 -78.61
C ILE A 36 -84.35 39.93 -77.64
N HIS A 37 -84.97 41.08 -77.34
CA HIS A 37 -84.41 42.05 -76.39
C HIS A 37 -84.20 41.43 -74.99
N GLN A 38 -85.13 40.61 -74.51
CA GLN A 38 -84.97 39.88 -73.24
C GLN A 38 -83.80 38.88 -73.26
N PHE A 39 -83.54 38.24 -74.41
CA PHE A 39 -82.35 37.40 -74.58
C PHE A 39 -81.07 38.23 -74.68
N GLU A 40 -81.07 39.35 -75.41
CA GLU A 40 -79.90 40.24 -75.55
C GLU A 40 -79.48 40.86 -74.21
N ASP A 41 -80.43 41.36 -73.41
CA ASP A 41 -80.17 41.85 -72.04
C ASP A 41 -79.60 40.73 -71.16
N LYS A 42 -80.16 39.53 -71.24
CA LYS A 42 -79.71 38.37 -70.46
C LYS A 42 -78.32 37.88 -70.89
N ILE A 43 -78.00 37.93 -72.17
CA ILE A 43 -76.67 37.67 -72.73
C ILE A 43 -75.69 38.76 -72.28
N SER A 44 -76.08 40.04 -72.32
CA SER A 44 -75.30 41.17 -71.83
C SER A 44 -74.92 41.00 -70.35
N ASP A 45 -75.89 40.64 -69.50
CA ASP A 45 -75.67 40.40 -68.08
C ASP A 45 -74.87 39.11 -67.77
N LEU A 46 -75.03 38.06 -68.56
CA LEU A 46 -74.17 36.87 -68.49
C LEU A 46 -72.73 37.21 -68.88
N ASN A 47 -72.52 37.98 -69.95
CA ASN A 47 -71.19 38.43 -70.37
C ASN A 47 -70.51 39.33 -69.31
N LYS A 48 -71.25 40.24 -68.66
CA LYS A 48 -70.76 41.02 -67.50
C LYS A 48 -70.32 40.11 -66.34
N LYS A 49 -71.12 39.06 -66.03
CA LYS A 49 -70.82 38.08 -64.97
C LYS A 49 -69.60 37.22 -65.31
N ILE A 50 -69.52 36.69 -66.53
CA ILE A 50 -68.38 35.92 -67.05
C ILE A 50 -67.10 36.75 -66.96
N LYS A 51 -67.12 38.01 -67.45
CA LYS A 51 -65.97 38.91 -67.35
C LYS A 51 -65.55 39.16 -65.90
N LYS A 52 -66.50 39.41 -64.98
CA LYS A 52 -66.19 39.57 -63.55
C LYS A 52 -65.57 38.31 -62.92
N VAL A 53 -65.97 37.12 -63.36
CA VAL A 53 -65.36 35.85 -62.93
C VAL A 53 -63.94 35.72 -63.50
N GLN A 54 -63.72 36.04 -64.78
CA GLN A 54 -62.39 36.04 -65.40
C GLN A 54 -61.44 37.05 -64.75
N ASP A 55 -61.88 38.29 -64.52
CA ASP A 55 -61.13 39.35 -63.84
C ASP A 55 -60.76 38.96 -62.39
N ASN A 56 -61.60 38.17 -61.72
CA ASN A 56 -61.31 37.63 -60.40
C ASN A 56 -60.36 36.43 -60.46
N ALA A 57 -60.55 35.52 -61.40
CA ALA A 57 -59.68 34.35 -61.61
C ALA A 57 -58.24 34.79 -61.89
N ALA A 58 -58.04 35.74 -62.81
CA ALA A 58 -56.73 36.30 -63.14
C ALA A 58 -56.07 37.07 -61.96
N LYS A 59 -56.87 37.59 -61.01
CA LYS A 59 -56.33 38.17 -59.76
C LYS A 59 -55.88 37.10 -58.77
N SER A 60 -56.66 36.02 -58.60
CA SER A 60 -56.25 34.89 -57.77
C SER A 60 -55.03 34.17 -58.35
N GLU A 61 -54.99 33.96 -59.67
CA GLU A 61 -53.86 33.37 -60.38
C GLU A 61 -52.57 34.16 -60.14
N LYS A 62 -52.59 35.48 -60.35
CA LYS A 62 -51.44 36.36 -60.05
C LYS A 62 -51.04 36.36 -58.57
N LYS A 63 -52.00 36.21 -57.64
CA LYS A 63 -51.70 36.08 -56.21
C LYS A 63 -51.00 34.75 -55.91
N PHE A 64 -51.49 33.64 -56.44
CA PHE A 64 -50.85 32.33 -56.27
C PHE A 64 -49.49 32.28 -56.96
N GLU A 65 -49.33 32.89 -58.14
CA GLU A 65 -48.04 32.97 -58.82
C GLU A 65 -47.01 33.79 -58.00
N ALA A 66 -47.44 34.92 -57.41
CA ALA A 66 -46.60 35.69 -56.50
C ALA A 66 -46.19 34.85 -55.27
N GLN A 67 -47.14 34.16 -54.63
CA GLN A 67 -46.87 33.29 -53.48
C GLN A 67 -45.93 32.12 -53.83
N ILE A 68 -46.07 31.52 -55.03
CA ILE A 68 -45.16 30.46 -55.52
C ILE A 68 -43.75 31.00 -55.76
N ARG A 69 -43.59 32.25 -56.21
CA ARG A 69 -42.27 32.90 -56.35
C ARG A 69 -41.66 33.24 -54.99
N GLU A 70 -42.48 33.67 -54.04
CA GLU A 70 -42.08 33.98 -52.67
C GLU A 70 -41.58 32.72 -51.95
N SER A 71 -42.37 31.65 -51.89
CA SER A 71 -41.93 30.40 -51.25
C SER A 71 -40.85 29.62 -52.02
N LYS A 72 -40.60 29.93 -53.30
CA LYS A 72 -39.37 29.52 -53.98
C LYS A 72 -38.16 30.29 -53.45
N LYS A 73 -38.25 31.62 -53.32
CA LYS A 73 -37.17 32.44 -52.76
C LYS A 73 -36.87 32.06 -51.31
N GLU A 74 -37.89 31.83 -50.48
CA GLU A 74 -37.72 31.32 -49.11
C GLU A 74 -36.98 29.98 -49.11
N ARG A 75 -37.35 29.05 -50.01
CA ARG A 75 -36.65 27.78 -50.17
C ARG A 75 -35.19 27.96 -50.62
N ASP A 76 -34.93 28.80 -51.63
CA ASP A 76 -33.58 29.05 -52.15
C ASP A 76 -32.68 29.75 -51.13
N GLU A 77 -33.26 30.44 -50.13
CA GLU A 77 -32.57 31.03 -48.99
C GLU A 77 -32.31 29.98 -47.89
N LEU A 78 -33.28 29.11 -47.59
CA LEU A 78 -33.11 27.99 -46.65
C LEU A 78 -32.11 26.93 -47.15
N GLU A 79 -32.10 26.62 -48.45
CA GLU A 79 -31.17 25.64 -49.04
C GLU A 79 -29.71 26.15 -48.92
N LYS A 80 -29.47 27.47 -49.09
CA LYS A 80 -28.15 28.09 -48.84
C LYS A 80 -27.73 28.11 -47.37
N VAL A 81 -28.67 28.37 -46.46
CA VAL A 81 -28.41 28.29 -45.01
C VAL A 81 -28.04 26.85 -44.63
N LYS A 82 -28.73 25.85 -45.19
CA LYS A 82 -28.38 24.44 -45.07
C LYS A 82 -26.98 24.14 -45.63
N GLU A 83 -26.67 24.57 -46.86
CA GLU A 83 -25.34 24.38 -47.48
C GLU A 83 -24.21 24.97 -46.62
N GLN A 84 -24.40 26.17 -46.04
CA GLN A 84 -23.42 26.77 -45.13
C GLN A 84 -23.28 25.97 -43.82
N ILE A 85 -24.39 25.51 -43.25
CA ILE A 85 -24.38 24.69 -42.02
C ILE A 85 -23.69 23.33 -42.27
N GLU A 86 -23.95 22.70 -43.42
CA GLU A 86 -23.29 21.46 -43.85
C GLU A 86 -21.78 21.67 -44.05
N LEU A 87 -21.36 22.80 -44.63
CA LEU A 87 -19.94 23.17 -44.77
C LEU A 87 -19.27 23.43 -43.41
N ASP A 88 -19.91 24.19 -42.52
CA ASP A 88 -19.41 24.51 -41.18
C ASP A 88 -19.27 23.25 -40.31
N PHE A 89 -20.22 22.31 -40.40
CA PHE A 89 -20.12 21.03 -39.70
C PHE A 89 -19.07 20.11 -40.33
N SER A 90 -18.96 20.06 -41.66
CA SER A 90 -17.90 19.29 -42.34
C SER A 90 -16.51 19.75 -41.90
N GLY A 91 -16.27 21.07 -41.85
CA GLY A 91 -15.01 21.63 -41.34
C GLY A 91 -14.73 21.30 -39.87
N LYS A 92 -15.75 21.32 -39.01
CA LYS A 92 -15.63 20.90 -37.60
C LYS A 92 -15.34 19.41 -37.46
N ILE A 93 -15.98 18.57 -38.27
CA ILE A 93 -15.76 17.11 -38.28
C ILE A 93 -14.31 16.82 -38.69
N SER A 94 -13.84 17.35 -39.81
CA SER A 94 -12.45 17.08 -40.24
C SER A 94 -11.38 17.63 -39.31
N HIS A 95 -11.65 18.72 -38.57
CA HIS A 95 -10.74 19.17 -37.52
C HIS A 95 -10.74 18.23 -36.30
N LEU A 96 -11.88 17.66 -35.92
CA LEU A 96 -11.96 16.64 -34.87
C LEU A 96 -11.29 15.33 -35.31
N GLU A 97 -11.44 14.92 -36.57
CA GLU A 97 -10.73 13.77 -37.16
C GLU A 97 -9.21 13.97 -37.11
N GLU A 98 -8.70 15.16 -37.47
CA GLU A 98 -7.28 15.51 -37.38
C GLU A 98 -6.75 15.50 -35.92
N ILE A 99 -7.59 15.86 -34.95
CA ILE A 99 -7.26 15.78 -33.52
C ILE A 99 -7.23 14.33 -33.03
N ILE A 100 -8.18 13.50 -33.47
CA ILE A 100 -8.24 12.07 -33.14
C ILE A 100 -7.00 11.35 -33.70
N GLU A 101 -6.65 11.56 -34.98
CA GLU A 101 -5.46 10.94 -35.60
C GLU A 101 -4.16 11.30 -34.85
N LYS A 102 -4.04 12.55 -34.37
CA LYS A 102 -2.90 12.98 -33.54
C LYS A 102 -2.84 12.24 -32.20
N TYR A 103 -3.98 12.12 -31.50
CA TYR A 103 -4.03 11.41 -30.22
C TYR A 103 -3.84 9.89 -30.38
N ASP A 104 -4.40 9.26 -31.42
CA ASP A 104 -4.15 7.85 -31.72
C ASP A 104 -2.66 7.62 -32.04
N GLY A 105 -2.02 8.54 -32.76
CA GLY A 105 -0.58 8.56 -32.99
C GLY A 105 0.25 8.73 -31.71
N GLU A 106 -0.21 9.50 -30.73
CA GLU A 106 0.43 9.59 -29.40
C GLU A 106 0.21 8.34 -28.55
N ILE A 107 -0.99 7.76 -28.56
CA ILE A 107 -1.34 6.52 -27.86
C ILE A 107 -0.48 5.38 -28.41
N ALA A 108 -0.32 5.27 -29.73
CA ALA A 108 0.55 4.29 -30.36
C ALA A 108 2.01 4.41 -29.89
N ARG A 109 2.56 5.64 -29.85
CA ARG A 109 3.93 5.89 -29.33
C ARG A 109 4.04 5.53 -27.84
N LYS A 110 3.09 5.96 -27.01
CA LYS A 110 3.08 5.69 -25.56
C LYS A 110 2.99 4.19 -25.27
N ASN A 111 2.14 3.46 -25.99
CA ASN A 111 2.03 2.01 -25.91
C ASN A 111 3.34 1.31 -26.30
N GLN A 112 4.03 1.77 -27.35
CA GLN A 112 5.33 1.21 -27.72
C GLN A 112 6.39 1.47 -26.64
N THR A 113 6.49 2.70 -26.10
CA THR A 113 7.44 3.00 -25.01
C THR A 113 7.13 2.21 -23.74
N LEU A 114 5.86 1.93 -23.44
CA LEU A 114 5.46 1.09 -22.31
C LEU A 114 5.91 -0.37 -22.51
N LEU A 115 5.75 -0.92 -23.71
CA LEU A 115 6.20 -2.27 -24.07
C LEU A 115 7.74 -2.41 -23.97
N GLU A 116 8.49 -1.38 -24.39
CA GLU A 116 9.95 -1.33 -24.21
C GLU A 116 10.38 -1.24 -22.73
N LEU A 117 9.59 -0.58 -21.87
CA LEU A 117 9.81 -0.52 -20.42
C LEU A 117 9.44 -1.83 -19.72
N GLU A 118 8.37 -2.51 -20.14
CA GLU A 118 8.00 -3.85 -19.66
C GLU A 118 9.09 -4.88 -20.00
N GLU A 119 9.66 -4.84 -21.21
CA GLU A 119 10.82 -5.67 -21.56
C GLU A 119 12.05 -5.38 -20.69
N LYS A 120 12.37 -4.11 -20.44
CA LYS A 120 13.51 -3.74 -19.56
C LYS A 120 13.29 -4.21 -18.13
N ASN A 121 12.11 -3.98 -17.56
CA ASN A 121 11.73 -4.44 -16.22
C ASN A 121 11.82 -5.97 -16.12
N ARG A 122 11.33 -6.71 -17.12
CA ARG A 122 11.47 -8.17 -17.18
C ARG A 122 12.92 -8.64 -17.21
N ARG A 123 13.81 -7.94 -17.95
CA ARG A 123 15.25 -8.25 -17.96
C ARG A 123 15.89 -8.00 -16.60
N PHE A 124 15.59 -6.86 -15.95
CA PHE A 124 16.09 -6.56 -14.61
C PHE A 124 15.59 -7.56 -13.56
N GLN A 125 14.33 -8.03 -13.64
CA GLN A 125 13.84 -9.07 -12.74
C GLN A 125 14.56 -10.42 -12.93
N LEU A 126 14.91 -10.78 -14.18
CA LEU A 126 15.70 -11.99 -14.43
C LEU A 126 17.12 -11.87 -13.86
N GLN A 127 17.80 -10.74 -14.10
CA GLN A 127 19.12 -10.47 -13.52
C GLN A 127 19.09 -10.48 -11.97
N LEU A 128 18.07 -9.87 -11.36
CA LEU A 128 17.90 -9.87 -9.91
C LEU A 128 17.65 -11.29 -9.35
N ILE A 129 16.95 -12.15 -10.10
CA ILE A 129 16.80 -13.57 -9.74
C ILE A 129 18.15 -14.28 -9.82
N GLU A 130 18.88 -14.17 -10.94
CA GLU A 130 20.20 -14.78 -11.17
C GLU A 130 21.21 -14.35 -10.08
N GLU A 131 21.31 -13.05 -9.78
CA GLU A 131 22.14 -12.53 -8.68
C GLU A 131 21.68 -13.05 -7.31
N SER A 132 20.36 -13.17 -7.08
CA SER A 132 19.84 -13.73 -5.83
C SER A 132 20.10 -15.24 -5.70
N GLU A 133 20.28 -15.98 -6.79
CA GLU A 133 20.58 -17.42 -6.75
C GLU A 133 22.08 -17.64 -6.60
N PHE A 134 22.91 -16.90 -7.34
CA PHE A 134 24.37 -16.89 -7.16
C PHE A 134 24.79 -16.50 -5.74
N THR A 135 24.15 -15.48 -5.14
CA THR A 135 24.43 -15.10 -3.75
C THR A 135 23.95 -16.15 -2.73
N LYS A 136 22.81 -16.82 -2.96
CA LYS A 136 22.37 -17.95 -2.11
C LYS A 136 23.33 -19.14 -2.20
N GLU A 137 23.76 -19.50 -3.40
CA GLU A 137 24.72 -20.58 -3.66
C GLU A 137 26.04 -20.30 -2.92
N LYS A 138 26.60 -19.10 -3.10
CA LYS A 138 27.84 -18.68 -2.43
C LYS A 138 27.71 -18.57 -0.90
N ILE A 139 26.54 -18.19 -0.38
CA ILE A 139 26.25 -18.26 1.06
C ILE A 139 26.22 -19.72 1.54
N SER A 140 25.68 -20.65 0.74
CA SER A 140 25.68 -22.09 1.04
C SER A 140 27.09 -22.69 1.01
N GLU A 141 27.96 -22.26 0.09
CA GLU A 141 29.38 -22.62 0.06
C GLU A 141 30.09 -22.18 1.35
N PHE A 142 29.99 -20.89 1.70
CA PHE A 142 30.60 -20.37 2.93
C PHE A 142 30.03 -21.03 4.20
N GLN A 143 28.74 -21.37 4.23
CA GLN A 143 28.17 -22.12 5.36
C GLN A 143 28.76 -23.54 5.47
N ALA A 144 28.96 -24.24 4.35
CA ALA A 144 29.61 -25.55 4.33
C ALA A 144 31.09 -25.47 4.76
N GLU A 145 31.81 -24.44 4.33
CA GLU A 145 33.20 -24.18 4.73
C GLU A 145 33.33 -23.88 6.24
N ILE A 146 32.46 -23.01 6.78
CA ILE A 146 32.40 -22.69 8.21
C ILE A 146 32.08 -23.94 9.06
N VAL A 147 31.19 -24.82 8.58
CA VAL A 147 30.90 -26.10 9.26
C VAL A 147 32.10 -27.03 9.22
N ASN A 148 32.79 -27.16 8.09
CA ASN A 148 33.98 -27.99 7.93
C ASN A 148 35.14 -27.53 8.85
N GLU A 149 35.45 -26.23 8.88
CA GLU A 149 36.49 -25.70 9.79
C GLU A 149 36.09 -25.82 11.27
N ARG A 150 34.79 -25.71 11.59
CA ARG A 150 34.29 -25.99 12.94
C ARG A 150 34.45 -27.46 13.32
N GLU A 151 34.18 -28.39 12.42
CA GLU A 151 34.39 -29.83 12.68
C GLU A 151 35.87 -30.15 12.85
N LYS A 152 36.76 -29.63 11.99
CA LYS A 152 38.22 -29.75 12.14
C LYS A 152 38.69 -29.24 13.50
N SER A 153 38.42 -27.98 13.82
CA SER A 153 38.84 -27.36 15.09
C SER A 153 38.23 -28.05 16.33
N GLU A 154 37.01 -28.60 16.24
CA GLU A 154 36.45 -29.42 17.32
C GLU A 154 37.17 -30.78 17.46
N THR A 155 37.61 -31.42 16.37
CA THR A 155 38.45 -32.64 16.46
C THR A 155 39.85 -32.34 16.99
N GLU A 156 40.47 -31.23 16.59
CA GLU A 156 41.76 -30.79 17.13
C GLU A 156 41.67 -30.49 18.63
N TYR A 157 40.64 -29.76 19.06
CA TYR A 157 40.40 -29.48 20.48
C TYR A 157 40.18 -30.79 21.28
N LYS A 158 39.43 -31.76 20.75
CA LYS A 158 39.28 -33.09 21.37
C LYS A 158 40.61 -33.82 21.48
N ASN A 159 41.41 -33.84 20.42
CA ASN A 159 42.73 -34.48 20.40
C ASN A 159 43.70 -33.83 21.41
N LEU A 160 43.72 -32.49 21.47
CA LEU A 160 44.55 -31.71 22.38
C LEU A 160 44.11 -31.89 23.85
N SER A 161 42.80 -31.91 24.11
CA SER A 161 42.22 -32.22 25.43
C SER A 161 42.58 -33.63 25.90
N ILE A 162 42.50 -34.63 25.02
CA ILE A 162 42.97 -35.99 25.29
C ILE A 162 44.47 -36.02 25.57
N HIS A 163 45.27 -35.26 24.82
CA HIS A 163 46.73 -35.17 25.02
C HIS A 163 47.09 -34.60 26.40
N TYR A 164 46.53 -33.45 26.77
CA TYR A 164 46.79 -32.85 28.09
C TYR A 164 46.21 -33.68 29.24
N SER A 165 45.01 -34.27 29.09
CA SER A 165 44.45 -35.19 30.08
C SER A 165 45.37 -36.39 30.33
N LYS A 166 45.96 -36.95 29.26
CA LYS A 166 46.96 -38.02 29.37
C LYS A 166 48.25 -37.57 30.05
N GLN A 167 48.79 -36.38 29.70
CA GLN A 167 49.96 -35.80 30.38
C GLN A 167 49.72 -35.61 31.88
N ILE A 168 48.57 -35.04 32.26
CA ILE A 168 48.17 -34.82 33.65
C ILE A 168 48.08 -36.16 34.41
N SER A 169 47.52 -37.20 33.79
CA SER A 169 47.50 -38.55 34.39
C SER A 169 48.91 -39.08 34.62
N THR A 170 49.81 -39.01 33.62
CA THR A 170 51.18 -39.52 33.77
C THR A 170 51.99 -38.76 34.81
N LEU A 171 51.83 -37.44 34.91
CA LEU A 171 52.47 -36.62 35.95
C LEU A 171 51.92 -36.94 37.34
N LYS A 172 50.61 -37.20 37.46
CA LYS A 172 49.98 -37.62 38.71
C LYS A 172 50.49 -38.99 39.17
N ASP A 173 50.59 -39.96 38.25
CA ASP A 173 51.16 -41.29 38.53
C ASP A 173 52.63 -41.21 38.96
N GLU A 174 53.40 -40.28 38.39
CA GLU A 174 54.79 -40.03 38.76
C GLU A 174 54.92 -39.35 40.14
N ILE A 175 54.07 -38.37 40.45
CA ILE A 175 54.00 -37.73 41.78
C ILE A 175 53.63 -38.76 42.85
N GLU A 176 52.64 -39.63 42.60
CA GLU A 176 52.24 -40.69 43.55
C GLU A 176 53.35 -41.73 43.78
N ARG A 177 54.15 -42.05 42.75
CA ARG A 177 55.37 -42.85 42.90
C ARG A 177 56.43 -42.13 43.73
N LYS A 178 56.71 -40.86 43.45
CA LYS A 178 57.75 -40.09 44.16
C LYS A 178 57.40 -39.83 45.62
N ASP A 179 56.14 -39.56 45.95
CA ASP A 179 55.67 -39.50 47.34
C ASP A 179 55.77 -40.88 48.03
N SER A 180 55.49 -41.98 47.32
CA SER A 180 55.70 -43.33 47.85
C SER A 180 57.18 -43.66 48.13
N GLU A 181 58.09 -43.26 47.23
CA GLU A 181 59.54 -43.35 47.42
C GLU A 181 60.01 -42.52 48.64
N LEU A 182 59.56 -41.27 48.75
CA LEU A 182 59.89 -40.38 49.88
C LEU A 182 59.39 -40.95 51.22
N ARG A 183 58.18 -41.51 51.25
CA ARG A 183 57.63 -42.19 52.44
C ARG A 183 58.43 -43.44 52.81
N ALA A 184 58.94 -44.20 51.83
CA ALA A 184 59.81 -45.34 52.10
C ALA A 184 61.15 -44.89 52.72
N LEU A 185 61.80 -43.91 52.10
CA LEU A 185 63.10 -43.38 52.54
C LEU A 185 63.01 -42.69 53.92
N ALA A 186 61.90 -42.00 54.22
CA ALA A 186 61.61 -41.47 55.55
C ALA A 186 61.47 -42.57 56.63
N ASN A 187 60.90 -43.73 56.29
CA ASN A 187 60.83 -44.87 57.19
C ASN A 187 62.21 -45.55 57.37
N GLU A 188 63.03 -45.64 56.34
CA GLU A 188 64.42 -46.12 56.45
C GLU A 188 65.26 -45.23 57.37
N LEU A 189 65.19 -43.90 57.20
CA LEU A 189 65.85 -42.94 58.10
C LEU A 189 65.36 -43.09 59.55
N LYS A 190 64.05 -43.24 59.77
CA LYS A 190 63.47 -43.48 61.09
C LYS A 190 63.97 -44.77 61.74
N ASN A 191 64.09 -45.86 60.97
CA ASN A 191 64.64 -47.12 61.45
C ASN A 191 66.14 -47.01 61.76
N LYS A 192 66.90 -46.27 60.97
CA LYS A 192 68.32 -46.00 61.21
C LYS A 192 68.54 -45.19 62.49
N ILE A 193 67.75 -44.14 62.72
CA ILE A 193 67.77 -43.34 63.96
C ILE A 193 67.43 -44.22 65.17
N ALA A 194 66.49 -45.17 65.04
CA ALA A 194 66.17 -46.09 66.14
C ALA A 194 67.35 -47.03 66.48
N LEU A 195 68.03 -47.58 65.47
CA LEU A 195 69.24 -48.38 65.66
C LEU A 195 70.38 -47.59 66.32
N GLU A 196 70.59 -46.33 65.89
CA GLU A 196 71.59 -45.43 66.49
C GLU A 196 71.23 -45.06 67.94
N GLN A 197 69.94 -44.90 68.27
CA GLN A 197 69.51 -44.72 69.67
C GLN A 197 69.72 -45.96 70.54
N ASP A 198 69.62 -47.17 70.00
CA ASP A 198 69.87 -48.40 70.74
C ASP A 198 71.37 -48.67 70.95
N THR A 199 72.25 -48.34 70.00
CA THR A 199 73.71 -48.43 70.24
C THR A 199 74.20 -47.43 71.29
N ILE A 200 73.61 -46.23 71.36
CA ILE A 200 73.88 -45.25 72.43
C ILE A 200 73.46 -45.79 73.81
N LYS A 201 72.31 -46.49 73.92
CA LYS A 201 71.90 -47.15 75.18
C LYS A 201 72.89 -48.23 75.62
N GLU A 202 73.46 -48.97 74.67
CA GLU A 202 74.45 -50.01 74.97
C GLU A 202 75.79 -49.42 75.45
N GLN A 203 76.23 -48.30 74.86
CA GLN A 203 77.40 -47.54 75.36
C GLN A 203 77.18 -47.01 76.78
N ILE A 204 75.96 -46.56 77.12
CA ILE A 204 75.62 -46.11 78.48
C ILE A 204 75.71 -47.27 79.50
N LYS A 205 75.32 -48.50 79.13
CA LYS A 205 75.55 -49.68 79.99
C LYS A 205 77.04 -49.96 80.18
N GLN A 206 77.83 -49.90 79.11
CA GLN A 206 79.28 -50.17 79.15
C GLN A 206 80.01 -49.16 80.05
N LYS A 207 79.63 -47.87 80.00
CA LYS A 207 80.14 -46.86 80.93
C LYS A 207 79.86 -47.22 82.39
N LYS A 208 78.65 -47.71 82.69
CA LYS A 208 78.27 -48.07 84.06
C LYS A 208 79.06 -49.25 84.62
N ILE A 209 79.44 -50.21 83.76
CA ILE A 209 80.32 -51.33 84.13
C ILE A 209 81.75 -50.84 84.43
N LEU A 210 82.23 -49.79 83.74
CA LEU A 210 83.52 -49.14 84.05
C LEU A 210 83.48 -48.39 85.39
N GLU A 211 82.36 -47.77 85.74
CA GLU A 211 82.15 -47.13 87.05
C GLU A 211 82.21 -48.17 88.20
N GLU A 212 81.53 -49.32 88.05
CA GLU A 212 81.59 -50.44 89.01
C GLU A 212 82.99 -51.09 89.13
N LEU A 213 83.79 -51.07 88.07
CA LEU A 213 85.19 -51.51 88.08
C LEU A 213 86.13 -50.54 88.82
N ASN A 214 85.82 -49.24 88.79
CA ASN A 214 86.63 -48.21 89.44
C ASN A 214 86.47 -48.24 90.97
N ASP A 215 85.25 -48.48 91.47
CA ASP A 215 84.97 -48.64 92.91
C ASP A 215 85.77 -49.79 93.55
N ILE A 216 86.06 -50.85 92.78
CA ILE A 216 86.89 -51.97 93.22
C ILE A 216 88.37 -51.57 93.30
N LEU A 217 88.86 -50.79 92.33
CA LEU A 217 90.25 -50.29 92.30
C LEU A 217 90.54 -49.36 93.49
N ASP A 218 89.59 -48.47 93.80
CA ASP A 218 89.65 -47.60 94.98
C ASP A 218 89.55 -48.36 96.30
N LEU A 219 89.13 -49.63 96.31
CA LEU A 219 89.19 -50.48 97.50
C LEU A 219 90.63 -50.97 97.77
N GLU A 220 91.34 -51.50 96.76
CA GLU A 220 92.74 -51.94 96.92
C GLU A 220 93.68 -50.78 97.28
N HIS A 221 93.49 -49.59 96.70
CA HIS A 221 94.31 -48.43 97.03
C HIS A 221 94.22 -48.04 98.52
N ARG A 222 93.05 -48.21 99.15
CA ARG A 222 92.87 -47.96 100.60
C ARG A 222 93.56 -49.00 101.47
N GLU A 223 93.76 -50.23 101.00
CA GLU A 223 94.52 -51.25 101.74
C GLU A 223 96.04 -51.03 101.64
N ARG A 224 96.56 -50.61 100.47
CA ARG A 224 97.99 -50.27 100.29
C ARG A 224 98.48 -49.17 101.23
N ILE A 225 97.76 -48.04 101.29
CA ILE A 225 98.12 -46.87 102.11
C ILE A 225 98.31 -47.26 103.60
N LYS A 226 97.53 -48.25 104.07
CA LYS A 226 97.58 -48.74 105.45
C LYS A 226 98.86 -49.52 105.76
N ILE A 227 99.43 -50.21 104.78
CA ILE A 227 100.68 -50.99 104.92
C ILE A 227 101.90 -50.05 104.91
N GLU A 228 101.87 -48.99 104.11
CA GLU A 228 102.96 -48.01 104.02
C GLU A 228 103.08 -47.17 105.31
N SER A 229 101.95 -46.85 105.97
CA SER A 229 101.90 -46.20 107.29
C SER A 229 102.66 -46.98 108.38
N ASP A 230 102.47 -48.30 108.45
CA ASP A 230 103.14 -49.16 109.46
C ASP A 230 104.64 -49.35 109.19
N PHE A 231 105.09 -49.08 107.97
CA PHE A 231 106.52 -49.11 107.62
C PHE A 231 107.24 -47.82 108.08
N ALA A 232 106.60 -46.66 107.93
CA ALA A 232 107.18 -45.36 108.26
C ALA A 232 107.59 -45.22 109.75
N GLN A 233 106.70 -45.57 110.70
CA GLN A 233 107.00 -45.52 112.15
C GLN A 233 108.15 -46.45 112.60
N LYS A 234 108.59 -47.35 111.73
CA LYS A 234 109.70 -48.27 111.99
C LYS A 234 111.06 -47.72 111.54
N SER A 235 111.06 -46.76 110.60
CA SER A 235 112.28 -46.10 110.10
C SER A 235 112.81 -45.04 111.08
N GLU A 236 111.91 -44.21 111.62
CA GLU A 236 112.19 -43.08 112.53
C GLU A 236 113.04 -43.46 113.78
N LYS A 237 112.94 -44.71 114.23
CA LYS A 237 113.69 -45.25 115.37
C LYS A 237 115.09 -45.76 115.03
N MET A 238 115.39 -46.00 113.75
CA MET A 238 116.71 -46.39 113.26
C MET A 238 117.63 -45.16 113.11
N GLU A 239 117.06 -44.06 112.65
CA GLU A 239 117.74 -42.83 112.23
C GLU A 239 118.50 -42.16 113.39
N ASN A 240 117.90 -42.16 114.57
CA ASN A 240 118.50 -41.66 115.82
C ASN A 240 119.74 -42.46 116.30
N VAL A 241 120.00 -43.66 115.76
CA VAL A 241 121.23 -44.43 116.04
C VAL A 241 122.32 -44.13 115.03
N ILE A 242 121.96 -43.93 113.75
CA ILE A 242 122.90 -43.69 112.65
C ILE A 242 123.64 -42.36 112.81
N GLY A 243 122.98 -41.32 113.34
CA GLY A 243 123.61 -40.03 113.63
C GLY A 243 124.81 -40.11 114.59
N ASN A 244 124.88 -41.12 115.47
CA ASN A 244 126.06 -41.35 116.31
C ASN A 244 127.20 -42.06 115.55
N LEU A 245 126.89 -42.86 114.53
CA LEU A 245 127.89 -43.53 113.69
C LEU A 245 128.41 -42.64 112.54
N GLN A 246 127.76 -41.50 112.26
CA GLN A 246 128.33 -40.44 111.42
C GLN A 246 129.32 -39.51 112.14
N ASN A 247 129.78 -39.86 113.35
CA ASN A 247 131.12 -39.51 113.84
C ASN A 247 132.07 -40.73 113.96
N GLN A 248 131.56 -41.94 113.75
CA GLN A 248 132.33 -43.14 113.41
C GLN A 248 132.55 -43.22 111.88
N ILE A 249 132.65 -42.03 111.26
CA ILE A 249 132.42 -41.71 109.83
C ILE A 249 133.50 -42.23 108.87
N SER A 250 134.61 -42.74 109.40
CA SER A 250 135.91 -42.74 108.72
C SER A 250 136.18 -43.91 107.76
N SER A 251 135.22 -44.81 107.50
CA SER A 251 135.55 -46.14 106.97
C SER A 251 134.67 -46.75 105.85
N LEU A 252 133.56 -46.14 105.42
CA LEU A 252 132.69 -46.69 104.36
C LEU A 252 132.09 -45.58 103.44
N GLU A 253 132.90 -44.65 102.97
CA GLU A 253 133.59 -44.76 101.67
C GLU A 253 132.71 -44.55 100.41
N LYS A 254 132.78 -43.32 99.89
CA LYS A 254 133.45 -43.05 98.59
C LYS A 254 132.79 -43.58 97.30
N THR A 255 131.58 -44.16 97.35
CA THR A 255 131.03 -44.95 96.22
C THR A 255 129.63 -44.59 95.74
N SER A 256 128.91 -43.69 96.43
CA SER A 256 127.48 -43.39 96.13
C SER A 256 127.24 -42.06 95.39
N ALA A 257 128.20 -41.13 95.39
CA ALA A 257 127.99 -39.77 94.88
C ALA A 257 127.97 -39.67 93.34
N ASP A 258 128.79 -40.48 92.66
CA ASP A 258 129.06 -40.35 91.22
C ASP A 258 127.84 -40.66 90.33
N ILE A 259 126.79 -41.31 90.86
CA ILE A 259 125.60 -41.75 90.11
C ILE A 259 124.48 -40.69 90.10
N ILE A 260 124.52 -39.70 91.00
CA ILE A 260 123.44 -38.72 91.15
C ILE A 260 123.56 -37.58 90.11
N SER A 261 124.78 -37.08 89.87
CA SER A 261 125.00 -35.89 89.02
C SER A 261 124.65 -36.08 87.54
N GLU A 262 124.61 -37.32 87.04
CA GLU A 262 124.30 -37.61 85.63
C GLU A 262 122.80 -37.55 85.33
N ARG A 263 121.92 -37.61 86.35
CA ARG A 263 120.47 -37.72 86.15
C ARG A 263 119.75 -36.38 86.06
N ASP A 264 120.18 -35.39 86.84
CA ASP A 264 119.53 -34.07 86.94
C ASP A 264 119.68 -33.22 85.66
N VAL A 265 120.76 -33.46 84.90
CA VAL A 265 121.03 -32.82 83.60
C VAL A 265 119.99 -33.21 82.53
N LYS A 266 119.24 -34.31 82.72
CA LYS A 266 118.22 -34.76 81.77
C LYS A 266 116.82 -34.24 82.08
N ILE A 267 116.54 -33.89 83.35
CA ILE A 267 115.23 -33.40 83.83
C ILE A 267 115.01 -31.95 83.38
N THR A 268 116.00 -31.10 83.64
CA THR A 268 116.06 -29.68 83.24
C THR A 268 115.89 -29.43 81.73
N SER A 269 116.13 -30.45 80.90
CA SER A 269 115.96 -30.42 79.43
C SER A 269 114.53 -30.64 78.94
N LEU A 270 113.57 -31.05 79.79
CA LEU A 270 112.18 -31.33 79.40
C LEU A 270 111.17 -30.41 80.11
N GLU A 271 111.49 -29.94 81.31
CA GLU A 271 110.67 -28.99 82.07
C GLU A 271 110.53 -27.63 81.37
N THR A 272 111.57 -27.21 80.64
CA THR A 272 111.60 -25.98 79.83
C THR A 272 110.68 -26.02 78.60
N GLU A 273 110.27 -27.21 78.14
CA GLU A 273 109.37 -27.36 76.99
C GLU A 273 107.92 -27.62 77.43
N ASN A 274 107.70 -28.41 78.48
CA ASN A 274 106.35 -28.64 79.03
C ASN A 274 105.74 -27.36 79.65
N SER A 275 106.58 -26.48 80.20
CA SER A 275 106.16 -25.14 80.66
C SER A 275 105.56 -24.30 79.53
N ARG A 276 106.12 -24.36 78.31
CA ARG A 276 105.64 -23.60 77.14
C ARG A 276 104.26 -24.02 76.64
N ILE A 277 103.86 -25.27 76.90
CA ILE A 277 102.55 -25.82 76.50
C ILE A 277 101.47 -25.55 77.57
N ASN A 278 101.81 -25.65 78.86
CA ASN A 278 100.89 -25.21 79.91
C ASN A 278 100.67 -23.70 79.86
N GLU A 279 101.71 -22.89 79.61
CA GLU A 279 101.55 -21.45 79.38
C GLU A 279 100.54 -21.10 78.28
N THR A 280 100.50 -21.84 77.17
CA THR A 280 99.52 -21.55 76.09
C THR A 280 98.10 -21.97 76.44
N ASN A 281 97.90 -22.92 77.37
CA ASN A 281 96.58 -23.31 77.85
C ASN A 281 96.09 -22.53 79.08
N THR A 282 96.97 -22.01 79.95
CA THR A 282 96.54 -20.99 80.92
C THR A 282 96.13 -19.73 80.17
N LYS A 283 96.94 -19.24 79.22
CA LYS A 283 96.63 -18.04 78.41
C LYS A 283 95.26 -18.11 77.72
N ASN A 284 94.80 -19.29 77.32
CA ASN A 284 93.47 -19.47 76.71
C ASN A 284 92.29 -19.51 77.71
N LEU A 285 92.51 -19.86 78.98
CA LEU A 285 91.50 -19.78 80.06
C LEU A 285 91.53 -18.42 80.79
N GLU A 286 92.71 -17.81 80.85
CA GLU A 286 92.94 -16.43 81.27
C GLU A 286 92.22 -15.49 80.29
N LEU A 287 92.44 -15.62 78.97
CA LEU A 287 91.73 -14.84 77.93
C LEU A 287 90.19 -14.85 78.05
N ILE A 288 89.60 -16.01 78.39
CA ILE A 288 88.14 -16.14 78.57
C ILE A 288 87.67 -15.44 79.86
N SER A 289 88.49 -15.46 80.91
CA SER A 289 88.24 -14.76 82.18
C SER A 289 88.48 -13.24 82.05
N GLU A 290 89.46 -12.85 81.24
CA GLU A 290 89.84 -11.46 80.98
C GLU A 290 88.80 -10.76 80.10
N LEU A 291 88.25 -11.40 79.07
CA LEU A 291 87.12 -10.85 78.30
C LEU A 291 85.86 -10.60 79.17
N GLN A 292 85.69 -11.35 80.27
CA GLN A 292 84.64 -11.11 81.28
C GLN A 292 85.04 -10.06 82.34
N ARG A 293 86.33 -9.83 82.57
CA ARG A 293 86.84 -8.86 83.54
C ARG A 293 87.07 -7.47 82.94
N GLU A 294 87.51 -7.38 81.69
CA GLU A 294 87.71 -6.14 80.94
C GLU A 294 86.37 -5.40 80.71
N ASN A 295 85.29 -6.15 80.45
CA ASN A 295 83.91 -5.65 80.46
C ASN A 295 83.50 -4.99 81.80
N ASN A 296 84.10 -5.39 82.92
CA ASN A 296 83.90 -4.75 84.23
C ASN A 296 84.94 -3.66 84.50
N SER A 297 86.17 -3.80 84.00
CA SER A 297 87.25 -2.81 84.11
C SER A 297 86.94 -1.50 83.38
N LEU A 298 86.14 -1.55 82.31
CA LEU A 298 85.54 -0.36 81.68
C LEU A 298 84.70 0.50 82.65
N ARG A 299 84.42 0.04 83.88
CA ARG A 299 83.79 0.84 84.95
C ARG A 299 84.79 1.48 85.91
N GLU A 300 85.94 0.85 86.16
CA GLU A 300 87.06 1.46 86.91
C GLU A 300 87.96 2.35 86.02
N SER A 301 87.77 2.27 84.68
CA SER A 301 88.39 3.07 83.59
C SER A 301 88.48 4.59 83.80
N ILE A 302 87.81 5.11 84.82
CA ILE A 302 87.54 6.52 85.08
C ILE A 302 87.99 6.90 86.50
N GLU A 303 88.13 5.94 87.42
CA GLU A 303 88.17 6.23 88.86
C GLU A 303 89.57 6.54 89.39
N GLN A 304 90.61 5.77 89.02
CA GLN A 304 91.97 6.08 89.50
C GLN A 304 93.15 5.70 88.61
N HIS A 305 92.96 5.77 87.28
CA HIS A 305 94.09 6.06 86.37
C HIS A 305 94.70 7.45 86.66
N LEU A 306 94.00 8.28 87.44
CA LEU A 306 94.45 9.50 88.14
C LEU A 306 95.47 9.21 89.28
N ASN A 307 96.49 8.39 89.01
CA ASN A 307 97.68 8.17 89.85
C ASN A 307 98.72 7.40 89.00
N ASP A 308 99.36 7.99 87.97
CA ASP A 308 99.85 9.37 87.85
C ASP A 308 100.68 9.82 89.07
N ILE A 309 101.52 10.84 88.85
CA ILE A 309 101.98 11.79 89.88
C ILE A 309 102.84 11.24 91.05
N SER A 310 102.99 9.92 91.25
CA SER A 310 103.62 9.33 92.44
C SER A 310 104.51 8.11 92.14
N THR A 311 105.63 8.18 91.41
CA THR A 311 106.39 9.31 90.82
C THR A 311 107.52 8.65 89.99
N LYS A 312 108.44 9.31 89.27
CA LYS A 312 109.64 10.02 89.78
C LYS A 312 110.27 9.50 91.10
N SER A 313 109.88 8.32 91.60
CA SER A 313 110.20 7.91 92.99
C SER A 313 111.67 7.55 93.19
N GLN A 314 112.36 7.11 92.13
CA GLN A 314 113.79 6.83 92.20
C GLN A 314 114.52 6.92 90.83
N GLU A 315 114.11 7.91 90.02
CA GLU A 315 114.80 8.37 88.80
C GLU A 315 116.20 8.97 89.07
N ILE A 316 116.62 9.01 90.34
CA ILE A 316 117.70 9.86 90.87
C ILE A 316 118.89 9.05 91.44
N ASP A 317 118.73 7.76 91.75
CA ASP A 317 119.71 6.95 92.48
C ASP A 317 120.35 5.83 91.61
N THR A 318 121.40 6.07 90.82
CA THR A 318 122.12 7.33 90.60
C THR A 318 122.93 7.26 89.29
N LEU A 319 122.94 8.35 88.51
CA LEU A 319 123.95 8.62 87.46
C LEU A 319 125.31 8.94 88.11
N ARG A 320 125.83 8.01 88.93
CA ARG A 320 126.84 8.31 89.95
C ARG A 320 127.61 7.14 90.57
N ALA A 321 127.54 5.97 89.93
CA ALA A 321 128.76 5.19 89.70
C ALA A 321 129.49 5.64 88.42
N ASP A 322 129.06 6.76 87.81
CA ASP A 322 129.97 7.69 87.13
C ASP A 322 131.25 7.89 87.95
N MET A 323 132.33 8.29 87.27
CA MET A 323 133.60 8.72 87.89
C MET A 323 134.43 7.63 88.62
N ASP A 324 134.04 6.35 88.58
CA ASP A 324 135.01 5.29 88.25
C ASP A 324 135.29 5.23 86.74
N ALA A 325 134.38 5.83 85.94
CA ALA A 325 134.79 6.52 84.72
C ALA A 325 135.93 7.52 85.03
N LEU A 326 136.68 7.93 84.01
CA LEU A 326 137.95 8.64 84.22
C LEU A 326 139.03 7.83 84.96
N ARG A 327 138.89 6.50 85.26
CA ARG A 327 140.07 5.66 85.57
C ARG A 327 140.79 5.19 84.30
N PHE A 328 142.08 5.45 84.15
CA PHE A 328 142.63 6.80 84.28
C PHE A 328 143.48 7.08 83.07
N SER A 329 142.80 7.37 81.95
CA SER A 329 143.10 8.39 80.93
C SER A 329 144.54 8.58 80.43
N LEU A 330 145.47 7.67 80.74
CA LEU A 330 146.93 7.83 80.66
C LEU A 330 147.68 6.49 80.45
N GLU A 331 146.97 5.38 80.21
CA GLU A 331 147.40 4.48 79.13
C GLU A 331 147.22 5.14 77.75
N SER A 332 146.54 6.31 77.72
CA SER A 332 146.68 7.40 76.74
C SER A 332 148.09 8.01 76.68
N ARG A 333 149.07 7.15 76.39
CA ARG A 333 150.40 7.49 75.87
C ARG A 333 151.02 6.36 75.04
N ILE A 334 150.53 5.12 75.20
CA ILE A 334 150.53 4.12 74.11
C ILE A 334 149.83 4.73 72.88
N SER A 335 148.78 5.52 73.15
CA SER A 335 148.03 6.37 72.23
C SER A 335 148.83 7.40 71.41
N ASP A 336 150.13 7.62 71.62
CA ASP A 336 150.86 8.68 70.88
C ASP A 336 151.74 8.15 69.73
N LEU A 337 152.34 6.97 69.87
CA LEU A 337 153.34 6.47 68.89
C LEU A 337 152.80 5.35 67.98
N ILE A 338 151.72 4.69 68.38
CA ILE A 338 150.96 3.78 67.51
C ILE A 338 149.98 4.59 66.66
N GLN A 339 149.30 5.57 67.26
CA GLN A 339 148.18 6.32 66.67
C GLN A 339 148.52 7.02 65.34
N GLU A 340 149.70 7.65 65.19
CA GLU A 340 150.03 8.36 63.93
C GLU A 340 150.27 7.40 62.74
N ASN A 341 150.93 6.26 62.98
CA ASN A 341 151.24 5.29 61.91
C ASN A 341 150.04 4.38 61.60
N GLU A 342 149.23 4.04 62.61
CA GLU A 342 147.92 3.43 62.39
C GLU A 342 146.97 4.40 61.69
N HIS A 343 146.96 5.71 61.98
CA HIS A 343 146.04 6.66 61.34
C HIS A 343 146.17 6.64 59.82
N TYR A 344 147.38 6.65 59.24
CA TYR A 344 147.55 6.62 57.78
C TYR A 344 147.14 5.29 57.12
N GLN A 345 147.27 4.15 57.80
CA GLN A 345 146.73 2.88 57.27
C GLN A 345 145.23 2.74 57.54
N THR A 346 144.73 3.32 58.63
CA THR A 346 143.31 3.32 59.00
C THR A 346 142.52 4.23 58.08
N ASP A 347 143.00 5.42 57.71
CA ASP A 347 142.31 6.31 56.76
C ASP A 347 142.08 5.62 55.41
N LEU A 348 143.09 4.87 54.94
CA LEU A 348 143.00 4.08 53.71
C LEU A 348 142.04 2.88 53.85
N ALA A 349 142.12 2.14 54.96
CA ALA A 349 141.22 1.02 55.25
C ALA A 349 139.79 1.44 55.58
N GLU A 350 139.59 2.67 56.09
CA GLU A 350 138.30 3.26 56.41
C GLU A 350 137.66 3.82 55.15
N LYS A 351 138.41 4.41 54.21
CA LYS A 351 137.89 4.72 52.86
C LYS A 351 137.51 3.46 52.07
N VAL A 352 138.22 2.35 52.24
CA VAL A 352 137.80 1.05 51.71
C VAL A 352 136.53 0.55 52.40
N ARG A 353 136.46 0.56 53.74
CA ARG A 353 135.25 0.16 54.49
C ARG A 353 134.04 1.08 54.27
N GLU A 354 134.24 2.35 53.96
CA GLU A 354 133.19 3.30 53.60
C GLU A 354 132.68 2.98 52.19
N GLY A 355 133.57 2.64 51.26
CA GLY A 355 133.22 2.09 49.94
C GLY A 355 132.52 0.71 50.00
N ASP A 356 132.92 -0.16 50.93
CA ASP A 356 132.26 -1.46 51.14
C ASP A 356 130.89 -1.28 51.84
N LYS A 357 130.76 -0.41 52.85
CA LYS A 357 129.46 -0.05 53.44
C LYS A 357 128.51 0.57 52.42
N LEU A 358 129.00 1.45 51.55
CA LEU A 358 128.21 2.01 50.45
C LEU A 358 127.82 0.94 49.42
N ARG A 359 128.67 -0.07 49.19
CA ARG A 359 128.35 -1.23 48.34
C ARG A 359 127.27 -2.11 48.97
N ASP A 360 127.39 -2.44 50.25
CA ASP A 360 126.40 -3.24 50.98
C ASP A 360 125.05 -2.50 51.08
N GLN A 361 125.07 -1.17 51.28
CA GLN A 361 123.87 -0.33 51.19
C GLN A 361 123.28 -0.26 49.78
N MET A 362 124.11 -0.22 48.73
CA MET A 362 123.63 -0.31 47.36
C MET A 362 123.06 -1.69 47.01
N GLU A 363 123.60 -2.77 47.58
CA GLU A 363 123.12 -4.13 47.35
C GLU A 363 121.82 -4.42 48.13
N ASP A 364 121.67 -3.90 49.35
CA ASP A 364 120.41 -3.91 50.12
C ASP A 364 119.33 -3.05 49.43
N LEU A 365 119.67 -1.85 48.93
CA LEU A 365 118.76 -1.05 48.11
C LEU A 365 118.42 -1.73 46.77
N ARG A 366 119.38 -2.41 46.14
CA ARG A 366 119.17 -3.17 44.89
C ARG A 366 118.28 -4.39 45.14
N GLY A 367 118.50 -5.15 46.22
CA GLY A 367 117.64 -6.26 46.63
C GLY A 367 116.20 -5.81 46.83
N ARG A 368 115.98 -4.72 47.58
CA ARG A 368 114.65 -4.13 47.77
C ARG A 368 114.02 -3.62 46.47
N LEU A 369 114.83 -3.16 45.51
CA LEU A 369 114.36 -2.79 44.17
C LEU A 369 114.02 -4.01 43.32
N GLU A 370 114.80 -5.10 43.39
CA GLU A 370 114.54 -6.36 42.69
C GLU A 370 113.29 -7.06 43.26
N ASP A 371 113.13 -7.10 44.59
CA ASP A 371 111.90 -7.54 45.27
C ASP A 371 110.69 -6.70 44.85
N ARG A 372 110.83 -5.36 44.82
CA ARG A 372 109.74 -4.47 44.41
C ARG A 372 109.42 -4.57 42.92
N ILE A 373 110.40 -4.87 42.07
CA ILE A 373 110.19 -5.18 40.64
C ILE A 373 109.46 -6.52 40.49
N LEU A 374 109.78 -7.52 41.32
CA LEU A 374 109.08 -8.81 41.33
C LEU A 374 107.61 -8.65 41.77
N GLU A 375 107.37 -7.90 42.85
CA GLU A 375 106.03 -7.55 43.34
C GLU A 375 105.22 -6.79 42.27
N LEU A 376 105.83 -5.79 41.63
CA LEU A 376 105.16 -5.03 40.55
C LEU A 376 104.92 -5.89 39.30
N SER A 377 105.82 -6.81 38.96
CA SER A 377 105.60 -7.76 37.85
C SER A 377 104.41 -8.68 38.12
N GLY A 378 104.29 -9.23 39.34
CA GLY A 378 103.13 -10.06 39.72
C GLY A 378 101.81 -9.28 39.72
N ILE A 379 101.83 -8.02 40.14
CA ILE A 379 100.66 -7.13 40.04
C ILE A 379 100.32 -6.83 38.58
N ILE A 380 101.31 -6.68 37.69
CA ILE A 380 101.06 -6.48 36.25
C ILE A 380 100.44 -7.73 35.63
N GLU A 381 100.96 -8.94 35.91
CA GLU A 381 100.37 -10.20 35.43
C GLU A 381 98.91 -10.38 35.93
N GLU A 382 98.63 -10.08 37.20
CA GLU A 382 97.25 -10.12 37.74
C GLU A 382 96.32 -9.12 37.01
N LYS A 383 96.80 -7.91 36.69
CA LYS A 383 96.01 -6.92 35.95
C LYS A 383 95.85 -7.28 34.47
N ASP A 384 96.85 -7.87 33.83
CA ASP A 384 96.73 -8.36 32.44
C ASP A 384 95.78 -9.56 32.35
N GLU A 385 95.72 -10.43 33.38
CA GLU A 385 94.68 -11.47 33.48
C GLU A 385 93.27 -10.89 33.74
N GLU A 386 93.14 -9.82 34.54
CA GLU A 386 91.86 -9.11 34.72
C GLU A 386 91.41 -8.45 33.41
N ILE A 387 92.31 -7.78 32.68
CA ILE A 387 92.04 -7.16 31.38
C ILE A 387 91.63 -8.25 30.38
N SER A 388 92.35 -9.36 30.29
CA SER A 388 92.01 -10.48 29.41
C SER A 388 90.62 -11.05 29.69
N ARG A 389 90.24 -11.17 30.97
CA ARG A 389 88.88 -11.57 31.38
C ARG A 389 87.83 -10.53 31.00
N ALA A 390 88.11 -9.24 31.21
CA ALA A 390 87.21 -8.15 30.86
C ALA A 390 87.01 -8.02 29.33
N GLU A 391 88.08 -8.18 28.54
CA GLU A 391 87.98 -8.20 27.08
C GLU A 391 87.19 -9.39 26.56
N HIS A 392 87.34 -10.58 27.14
CA HIS A 392 86.52 -11.73 26.75
C HIS A 392 85.03 -11.44 26.98
N VAL A 393 84.66 -10.93 28.17
CA VAL A 393 83.28 -10.50 28.47
C VAL A 393 82.80 -9.40 27.52
N ARG A 394 83.68 -8.46 27.14
CA ARG A 394 83.37 -7.42 26.14
C ARG A 394 83.04 -8.05 24.78
N THR A 395 83.85 -8.99 24.29
CA THR A 395 83.61 -9.66 23.00
C THR A 395 82.34 -10.52 22.99
N THR A 396 81.95 -11.14 24.11
CA THR A 396 80.66 -11.85 24.19
C THR A 396 79.49 -10.88 24.16
N LEU A 397 79.57 -9.75 24.88
CA LEU A 397 78.52 -8.72 24.85
C LEU A 397 78.43 -8.01 23.48
N GLU A 398 79.55 -7.79 22.79
CA GLU A 398 79.58 -7.30 21.41
C GLU A 398 78.90 -8.28 20.43
N ALA A 399 79.05 -9.60 20.64
CA ALA A 399 78.37 -10.63 19.86
C ALA A 399 76.85 -10.69 20.14
N ASP A 400 76.44 -10.61 21.41
CA ASP A 400 75.03 -10.60 21.83
C ASP A 400 74.29 -9.34 21.36
N ILE A 401 74.94 -8.17 21.40
CA ILE A 401 74.42 -6.95 20.78
C ILE A 401 74.27 -7.16 19.26
N GLY A 402 75.24 -7.83 18.63
CA GLY A 402 75.20 -8.15 17.20
C GLY A 402 74.08 -9.12 16.78
N THR A 403 73.63 -10.03 17.65
CA THR A 403 72.44 -10.87 17.38
C THR A 403 71.15 -10.10 17.60
N ILE A 404 71.03 -9.36 18.71
CA ILE A 404 69.86 -8.53 19.02
C ILE A 404 69.58 -7.48 17.93
N ILE A 405 70.62 -6.88 17.33
CA ILE A 405 70.46 -5.94 16.21
C ILE A 405 69.81 -6.63 14.99
N ARG A 406 70.34 -7.77 14.52
CA ARG A 406 69.75 -8.49 13.37
C ARG A 406 68.31 -8.92 13.63
N GLU A 407 68.05 -9.43 14.83
CA GLU A 407 66.70 -9.81 15.24
C GLU A 407 65.71 -8.63 15.22
N ASN A 408 66.17 -7.41 15.43
CA ASN A 408 65.35 -6.20 15.32
C ASN A 408 65.24 -5.71 13.88
N ASP A 409 66.33 -5.75 13.09
CA ASP A 409 66.32 -5.39 11.67
C ASP A 409 65.36 -6.31 10.86
N GLU A 410 65.33 -7.61 11.17
CA GLU A 410 64.39 -8.58 10.58
C GLU A 410 62.94 -8.31 11.00
N LYS A 411 62.71 -7.91 12.27
CA LYS A 411 61.37 -7.51 12.76
C LYS A 411 60.91 -6.20 12.12
N ILE A 412 61.80 -5.22 11.97
CA ILE A 412 61.51 -3.96 11.26
C ILE A 412 61.14 -4.24 9.81
N SER A 413 61.96 -5.03 9.10
CA SER A 413 61.71 -5.42 7.69
C SER A 413 60.36 -6.13 7.51
N SER A 414 59.95 -6.99 8.46
CA SER A 414 58.65 -7.66 8.40
C SER A 414 57.47 -6.74 8.74
N LEU A 415 57.66 -5.77 9.65
CA LEU A 415 56.65 -4.75 9.95
C LEU A 415 56.46 -3.76 8.79
N GLU A 416 57.54 -3.30 8.16
CA GLU A 416 57.50 -2.43 6.97
C GLU A 416 56.69 -3.07 5.83
N LEU A 417 56.92 -4.36 5.55
CA LEU A 417 56.10 -5.13 4.59
C LEU A 417 54.61 -5.14 4.95
N THR A 418 54.25 -5.37 6.22
CA THR A 418 52.83 -5.34 6.64
C THR A 418 52.22 -3.94 6.59
N ILE A 419 53.02 -2.88 6.74
CA ILE A 419 52.57 -1.49 6.61
C ILE A 419 52.27 -1.18 5.14
N ASP A 420 53.14 -1.58 4.22
CA ASP A 420 52.91 -1.40 2.77
C ASP A 420 51.65 -2.15 2.28
N GLU A 421 51.45 -3.40 2.73
CA GLU A 421 50.23 -4.17 2.43
C GLU A 421 48.96 -3.48 2.95
N LEU A 422 49.01 -2.91 4.17
CA LEU A 422 47.88 -2.17 4.75
C LEU A 422 47.62 -0.85 4.02
N GLN A 423 48.65 -0.10 3.62
CA GLN A 423 48.50 1.14 2.86
C GLN A 423 47.91 0.90 1.47
N GLN A 424 48.33 -0.16 0.76
CA GLN A 424 47.71 -0.52 -0.52
C GLN A 424 46.23 -0.90 -0.35
N LYS A 425 45.89 -1.59 0.74
CA LYS A 425 44.51 -2.00 1.06
C LYS A 425 43.63 -0.82 1.47
N GLU A 426 44.19 0.16 2.19
CA GLU A 426 43.54 1.44 2.51
C GLU A 426 43.25 2.23 1.23
N LEU A 427 44.24 2.40 0.35
CA LEU A 427 44.08 3.10 -0.93
C LEU A 427 42.97 2.47 -1.81
N LEU A 428 42.92 1.13 -1.87
CA LEU A 428 41.92 0.40 -2.63
C LEU A 428 40.50 0.55 -2.03
N LEU A 429 40.39 0.63 -0.71
CA LEU A 429 39.13 0.92 -0.02
C LEU A 429 38.67 2.37 -0.18
N ILE A 430 39.60 3.33 -0.26
CA ILE A 430 39.30 4.74 -0.57
C ILE A 430 38.72 4.86 -1.97
N ASN A 431 39.37 4.29 -2.99
CA ASN A 431 38.87 4.31 -4.36
C ASN A 431 37.47 3.65 -4.46
N GLN A 432 37.22 2.55 -3.75
CA GLN A 432 35.89 1.91 -3.69
C GLN A 432 34.85 2.71 -2.90
N ALA A 433 35.24 3.68 -2.09
CA ALA A 433 34.32 4.63 -1.47
C ALA A 433 33.99 5.76 -2.44
N GLU A 434 35.00 6.34 -3.11
CA GLU A 434 34.83 7.38 -4.13
C GLU A 434 33.95 6.90 -5.30
N GLU A 435 34.20 5.71 -5.86
CA GLU A 435 33.36 5.10 -6.91
C GLU A 435 31.88 4.94 -6.49
N ARG A 436 31.62 4.69 -5.19
CA ARG A 436 30.26 4.57 -4.64
C ARG A 436 29.62 5.93 -4.39
N GLU A 437 30.40 6.93 -4.00
CA GLU A 437 29.94 8.30 -3.79
C GLU A 437 29.58 8.97 -5.12
N ASP A 438 30.39 8.78 -6.17
CA ASP A 438 30.08 9.20 -7.55
C ASP A 438 28.82 8.48 -8.09
N ALA A 439 28.71 7.16 -7.91
CA ALA A 439 27.52 6.41 -8.32
C ALA A 439 26.26 6.89 -7.60
N ALA A 440 26.36 7.19 -6.29
CA ALA A 440 25.26 7.76 -5.51
C ALA A 440 24.93 9.20 -5.97
N ALA A 441 25.91 10.04 -6.28
CA ALA A 441 25.71 11.40 -6.78
C ALA A 441 25.03 11.40 -8.16
N HIS A 442 25.38 10.46 -9.04
CA HIS A 442 24.70 10.26 -10.31
C HIS A 442 23.24 9.80 -10.12
N GLU A 443 22.96 8.85 -9.23
CA GLU A 443 21.58 8.39 -8.98
C GLU A 443 20.72 9.46 -8.28
N ILE A 444 21.29 10.22 -7.33
CA ILE A 444 20.64 11.40 -6.75
C ILE A 444 20.32 12.45 -7.83
N SER A 445 21.22 12.66 -8.79
CA SER A 445 20.98 13.58 -9.91
C SER A 445 19.87 13.07 -10.83
N ARG A 446 19.84 11.76 -11.11
CA ARG A 446 18.80 11.10 -11.92
C ARG A 446 17.42 11.22 -11.26
N LEU A 447 17.33 10.90 -9.95
CA LEU A 447 16.11 11.00 -9.17
C LEU A 447 15.66 12.47 -8.99
N SER A 448 16.58 13.43 -8.93
CA SER A 448 16.25 14.85 -8.86
C SER A 448 15.59 15.35 -10.15
N LEU A 449 16.07 14.89 -11.32
CA LEU A 449 15.42 15.15 -12.62
C LEU A 449 14.04 14.48 -12.70
N GLU A 450 13.94 13.21 -12.30
CA GLU A 450 12.66 12.47 -12.29
C GLU A 450 11.61 13.13 -11.37
N ILE A 451 12.03 13.67 -10.21
CA ILE A 451 11.17 14.48 -9.34
C ILE A 451 10.78 15.82 -10.00
N GLN A 452 11.68 16.47 -10.73
CA GLN A 452 11.40 17.73 -11.42
C GLN A 452 10.41 17.54 -12.57
N ASP A 453 10.54 16.47 -13.35
CA ASP A 453 9.59 16.13 -14.42
C ASP A 453 8.21 15.78 -13.84
N LEU A 454 8.15 14.98 -12.76
CA LEU A 454 6.90 14.69 -12.06
C LEU A 454 6.25 15.94 -11.45
N GLN A 455 7.04 16.93 -10.99
CA GLN A 455 6.52 18.23 -10.55
C GLN A 455 5.96 19.04 -11.72
N SER A 456 6.63 19.04 -12.88
CA SER A 456 6.11 19.66 -14.11
C SER A 456 4.76 19.05 -14.49
N ASP A 457 4.67 17.73 -14.58
CA ASP A 457 3.42 17.02 -14.88
C ASP A 457 2.31 17.29 -13.85
N LEU A 458 2.65 17.38 -12.56
CA LEU A 458 1.68 17.73 -11.51
C LEU A 458 1.14 19.16 -11.68
N THR A 459 1.98 20.13 -12.06
CA THR A 459 1.53 21.50 -12.36
C THR A 459 0.69 21.57 -13.64
N GLY A 460 1.04 20.80 -14.67
CA GLY A 460 0.24 20.64 -15.88
C GLY A 460 -1.14 20.06 -15.59
N LEU A 461 -1.20 18.96 -14.83
CA LEU A 461 -2.45 18.36 -14.36
C LEU A 461 -3.30 19.36 -13.57
N THR A 462 -2.69 20.07 -12.62
CA THR A 462 -3.38 21.10 -11.82
C THR A 462 -3.95 22.21 -12.72
N HIS A 463 -3.21 22.67 -13.72
CA HIS A 463 -3.73 23.64 -14.69
C HIS A 463 -4.89 23.09 -15.53
N THR A 464 -4.85 21.82 -15.96
CA THR A 464 -5.99 21.20 -16.67
C THR A 464 -7.22 20.98 -15.78
N ILE A 465 -7.02 20.79 -14.47
CA ILE A 465 -8.11 20.73 -13.48
C ILE A 465 -8.72 22.11 -13.32
N GLU A 466 -7.91 23.16 -13.20
CA GLU A 466 -8.39 24.54 -13.09
C GLU A 466 -9.21 24.96 -14.34
N GLN A 467 -8.72 24.64 -15.56
CA GLN A 467 -9.47 24.85 -16.80
C GLN A 467 -10.79 24.06 -16.86
N LYS A 468 -10.83 22.83 -16.30
CA LYS A 468 -12.06 22.03 -16.22
C LYS A 468 -13.05 22.62 -15.23
N ASN A 469 -12.58 23.03 -14.04
CA ASN A 469 -13.39 23.70 -13.03
C ASN A 469 -14.00 24.99 -13.57
N GLN A 470 -13.21 25.79 -14.31
CA GLN A 470 -13.69 27.02 -14.95
C GLN A 470 -14.79 26.71 -15.99
N ARG A 471 -14.59 25.73 -16.88
CA ARG A 471 -15.64 25.33 -17.85
C ARG A 471 -16.87 24.73 -17.18
N GLU A 472 -16.71 23.98 -16.08
CA GLU A 472 -17.85 23.47 -15.31
C GLU A 472 -18.64 24.63 -14.68
N GLN A 473 -17.96 25.67 -14.20
CA GLN A 473 -18.61 26.90 -13.72
C GLN A 473 -19.33 27.65 -14.84
N GLU A 474 -18.70 27.80 -16.02
CA GLU A 474 -19.32 28.38 -17.23
C GLU A 474 -20.61 27.62 -17.61
N TYR A 475 -20.61 26.28 -17.61
CA TYR A 475 -21.82 25.48 -17.83
C TYR A 475 -22.85 25.59 -16.70
N ARG A 476 -22.42 25.71 -15.43
CA ARG A 476 -23.34 25.92 -14.29
C ARG A 476 -24.06 27.25 -14.40
N ASP A 477 -23.36 28.30 -14.83
CA ASP A 477 -23.91 29.63 -15.03
C ASP A 477 -24.80 29.71 -16.28
N GLU A 478 -24.45 29.02 -17.38
CA GLU A 478 -25.32 28.85 -18.55
C GLU A 478 -26.61 28.09 -18.20
N ILE A 479 -26.51 26.99 -17.45
CA ILE A 479 -27.69 26.24 -16.96
C ILE A 479 -28.54 27.11 -16.01
N ALA A 480 -27.94 27.97 -15.19
CA ALA A 480 -28.68 28.92 -14.37
C ALA A 480 -29.43 29.96 -15.22
N HIS A 481 -28.79 30.51 -16.25
CA HIS A 481 -29.41 31.44 -17.20
C HIS A 481 -30.60 30.81 -17.95
N LEU A 482 -30.40 29.61 -18.51
CA LEU A 482 -31.45 28.88 -19.22
C LEU A 482 -32.63 28.51 -18.31
N HIS A 483 -32.38 28.21 -17.03
CA HIS A 483 -33.46 28.04 -16.06
C HIS A 483 -34.20 29.37 -15.77
N GLU A 484 -33.49 30.50 -15.66
CA GLU A 484 -34.12 31.81 -15.45
C GLU A 484 -34.96 32.25 -16.68
N GLU A 485 -34.47 32.00 -17.90
CA GLU A 485 -35.24 32.20 -19.14
C GLU A 485 -36.46 31.29 -19.23
N HIS A 486 -36.33 30.01 -18.87
CA HIS A 486 -37.47 29.09 -18.81
C HIS A 486 -38.51 29.52 -17.76
N ILE A 487 -38.07 30.04 -16.61
CA ILE A 487 -38.97 30.59 -15.59
C ILE A 487 -39.71 31.83 -16.13
N LYS A 488 -38.99 32.80 -16.72
CA LYS A 488 -39.60 33.99 -17.34
C LYS A 488 -40.61 33.61 -18.42
N GLY A 489 -40.24 32.69 -19.32
CA GLY A 489 -41.15 32.18 -20.35
C GLY A 489 -42.40 31.51 -19.75
N MET A 490 -42.26 30.72 -18.68
CA MET A 490 -43.40 30.14 -17.97
C MET A 490 -44.29 31.19 -17.27
N GLU A 491 -43.71 32.27 -16.76
CA GLU A 491 -44.45 33.41 -16.19
C GLU A 491 -45.19 34.20 -17.26
N GLU A 492 -44.56 34.50 -18.40
CA GLU A 492 -45.21 35.13 -19.58
C GLU A 492 -46.35 34.27 -20.14
N TRP A 493 -46.13 32.95 -20.31
CA TRP A 493 -47.17 32.02 -20.74
C TRP A 493 -48.34 31.96 -19.75
N LYS A 494 -48.06 32.02 -18.45
CA LYS A 494 -49.07 32.06 -17.39
C LYS A 494 -49.85 33.37 -17.43
N GLU A 495 -49.20 34.54 -17.51
CA GLU A 495 -49.89 35.83 -17.58
C GLU A 495 -50.78 35.93 -18.83
N HIS A 496 -50.27 35.48 -19.98
CA HIS A 496 -51.03 35.40 -21.24
C HIS A 496 -52.23 34.46 -21.14
N LEU A 497 -52.12 33.32 -20.43
CA LEU A 497 -53.23 32.40 -20.17
C LEU A 497 -54.24 32.97 -19.17
N GLU A 498 -53.78 33.66 -18.12
CA GLU A 498 -54.65 34.39 -17.19
C GLU A 498 -55.36 35.55 -17.89
N SER A 499 -54.72 36.24 -18.84
CA SER A 499 -55.37 37.28 -19.65
C SER A 499 -56.42 36.71 -20.58
N LYS A 500 -56.15 35.58 -21.26
CA LYS A 500 -57.17 34.89 -22.05
C LYS A 500 -58.32 34.34 -21.21
N SER A 501 -58.05 33.93 -19.97
CA SER A 501 -59.08 33.56 -19.00
C SER A 501 -59.97 34.75 -18.61
N ARG A 502 -59.38 35.94 -18.38
CA ARG A 502 -60.10 37.20 -18.19
C ARG A 502 -60.97 37.56 -19.40
N ASP A 503 -60.40 37.54 -20.62
CA ASP A 503 -61.12 37.82 -21.87
C ASP A 503 -62.32 36.86 -22.09
N LEU A 504 -62.16 35.57 -21.76
CA LEU A 504 -63.23 34.58 -21.84
C LEU A 504 -64.31 34.85 -20.80
N ALA A 505 -63.95 35.12 -19.55
CA ALA A 505 -64.91 35.47 -18.50
C ALA A 505 -65.70 36.76 -18.82
N GLU A 506 -65.11 37.72 -19.52
CA GLU A 506 -65.82 38.91 -20.02
C GLU A 506 -66.75 38.57 -21.19
N ARG A 507 -66.33 37.70 -22.12
CA ARG A 507 -67.21 37.20 -23.18
C ARG A 507 -68.39 36.42 -22.62
N ASP A 508 -68.20 35.60 -21.59
CA ASP A 508 -69.28 34.84 -20.94
C ASP A 508 -70.25 35.75 -20.18
N ARG A 509 -69.77 36.85 -19.58
CA ARG A 509 -70.64 37.93 -19.06
C ARG A 509 -71.45 38.58 -20.17
N HIS A 510 -70.84 38.92 -21.31
CA HIS A 510 -71.55 39.47 -22.46
C HIS A 510 -72.58 38.50 -23.05
N ILE A 511 -72.25 37.21 -23.19
CA ILE A 511 -73.17 36.15 -23.63
C ILE A 511 -74.33 36.02 -22.63
N SER A 512 -74.07 36.07 -21.33
CA SER A 512 -75.10 36.02 -20.28
C SER A 512 -76.06 37.21 -20.36
N LEU A 513 -75.55 38.43 -20.56
CA LEU A 513 -76.36 39.64 -20.76
C LEU A 513 -77.20 39.58 -22.04
N ILE A 514 -76.62 39.11 -23.15
CA ILE A 514 -77.33 38.91 -24.42
C ILE A 514 -78.42 37.83 -24.27
N SER A 515 -78.13 36.75 -23.55
CA SER A 515 -79.10 35.69 -23.26
C SER A 515 -80.28 36.20 -22.43
N GLY A 516 -80.01 36.97 -21.36
CA GLY A 516 -81.05 37.62 -20.56
C GLY A 516 -81.92 38.59 -21.36
N ASN A 517 -81.31 39.41 -22.22
CA ASN A 517 -82.05 40.31 -23.12
C ASN A 517 -82.90 39.53 -24.15
N ASN A 518 -82.38 38.44 -24.71
CA ASN A 518 -83.12 37.58 -25.63
C ASN A 518 -84.32 36.88 -24.95
N GLU A 519 -84.18 36.46 -23.69
CA GLU A 519 -85.27 35.85 -22.95
C GLU A 519 -86.33 36.88 -22.52
N ALA A 520 -85.92 38.11 -22.19
CA ALA A 520 -86.85 39.23 -22.02
C ALA A 520 -87.66 39.48 -23.30
N LEU A 521 -86.99 39.59 -24.46
CA LEU A 521 -87.64 39.77 -25.77
C LEU A 521 -88.58 38.59 -26.13
N ARG A 522 -88.22 37.35 -25.79
CA ARG A 522 -89.12 36.18 -25.94
C ARG A 522 -90.38 36.33 -25.08
N SER A 523 -90.24 36.76 -23.83
CA SER A 523 -91.38 36.98 -22.93
C SER A 523 -92.31 38.10 -23.43
N GLU A 524 -91.77 39.16 -24.03
CA GLU A 524 -92.57 40.22 -24.67
C GLU A 524 -93.27 39.72 -25.93
N LEU A 525 -92.58 38.98 -26.80
CA LEU A 525 -93.18 38.37 -27.98
C LEU A 525 -94.32 37.41 -27.64
N GLU A 526 -94.18 36.60 -26.58
CA GLU A 526 -95.24 35.69 -26.16
C GLU A 526 -96.42 36.42 -25.50
N ARG A 527 -96.16 37.53 -24.81
CA ARG A 527 -97.20 38.45 -24.32
C ARG A 527 -97.95 39.13 -25.48
N ILE A 528 -97.25 39.49 -26.56
CA ILE A 528 -97.85 40.06 -27.78
C ILE A 528 -98.68 39.00 -28.51
N ARG A 529 -98.17 37.77 -28.68
CA ARG A 529 -98.92 36.63 -29.24
C ARG A 529 -100.20 36.34 -28.45
N SER A 530 -100.11 36.25 -27.13
CA SER A 530 -101.25 36.05 -26.23
C SER A 530 -102.32 37.13 -26.42
N ARG A 531 -101.91 38.40 -26.60
CA ARG A 531 -102.82 39.53 -26.86
C ARG A 531 -103.41 39.49 -28.27
N LEU A 532 -102.66 39.04 -29.27
CA LEU A 532 -103.14 38.86 -30.64
C LEU A 532 -104.19 37.74 -30.72
N ILE A 533 -103.95 36.60 -30.08
CA ILE A 533 -104.92 35.49 -29.99
C ILE A 533 -106.22 35.94 -29.32
N LEU A 534 -106.13 36.77 -28.27
CA LEU A 534 -107.31 37.36 -27.61
C LEU A 534 -108.09 38.28 -28.56
N LEU A 535 -107.39 39.11 -29.34
CA LEU A 535 -108.00 40.00 -30.34
C LEU A 535 -108.65 39.21 -31.49
N GLU A 536 -107.98 38.20 -32.04
CA GLU A 536 -108.53 37.31 -33.05
C GLU A 536 -109.79 36.59 -32.57
N LYS A 537 -109.81 36.17 -31.29
CA LYS A 537 -111.00 35.58 -30.68
C LYS A 537 -112.17 36.58 -30.64
N THR A 538 -111.97 37.79 -30.12
CA THR A 538 -113.04 38.81 -30.10
C THR A 538 -113.51 39.21 -31.50
N ILE A 539 -112.58 39.36 -32.47
CA ILE A 539 -112.92 39.66 -33.87
C ILE A 539 -113.73 38.52 -34.52
N ARG A 540 -113.52 37.27 -34.08
CA ARG A 540 -114.30 36.12 -34.52
C ARG A 540 -115.70 36.11 -33.89
N GLU A 541 -115.79 36.30 -32.57
CA GLU A 541 -117.05 36.38 -31.84
C GLU A 541 -117.96 37.51 -32.38
N ASP A 542 -117.39 38.70 -32.64
CA ASP A 542 -118.10 39.85 -33.24
C ASP A 542 -118.62 39.59 -34.69
N LYS A 543 -118.03 38.64 -35.42
CA LYS A 543 -118.37 38.35 -36.83
C LYS A 543 -119.22 37.10 -37.03
N GLU A 544 -118.96 36.05 -36.27
CA GLU A 544 -119.64 34.76 -36.43
C GLU A 544 -121.03 34.77 -35.77
N GLU A 545 -121.22 35.39 -34.61
CA GLU A 545 -122.53 35.37 -33.94
C GLU A 545 -123.64 36.11 -34.72
N PRO A 546 -123.41 37.29 -35.35
CA PRO A 546 -124.39 37.91 -36.26
C PRO A 546 -124.72 37.04 -37.47
N VAL A 547 -123.73 36.36 -38.06
CA VAL A 547 -123.93 35.45 -39.20
C VAL A 547 -124.72 34.21 -38.77
N HIS A 548 -124.44 33.63 -37.60
CA HIS A 548 -125.19 32.52 -37.03
C HIS A 548 -126.61 32.91 -36.60
N ALA A 549 -126.84 34.16 -36.19
CA ALA A 549 -128.18 34.68 -35.95
C ALA A 549 -128.99 34.79 -37.26
N LEU A 550 -128.38 35.34 -38.32
CA LEU A 550 -128.99 35.39 -39.65
C LEU A 550 -129.24 33.99 -40.23
N TYR A 551 -128.34 33.03 -40.05
CA TYR A 551 -128.53 31.65 -40.50
C TYR A 551 -129.72 30.98 -39.79
N ARG A 552 -129.85 31.15 -38.46
CA ARG A 552 -131.01 30.69 -37.69
C ARG A 552 -132.31 31.32 -38.20
N GLN A 553 -132.28 32.60 -38.58
CA GLN A 553 -133.44 33.31 -39.13
C GLN A 553 -133.82 32.81 -40.54
N ILE A 554 -132.84 32.61 -41.43
CA ILE A 554 -133.05 32.05 -42.78
C ILE A 554 -133.66 30.65 -42.68
N GLN A 555 -133.12 29.78 -41.82
CA GLN A 555 -133.62 28.41 -41.66
C GLN A 555 -135.08 28.36 -41.17
N SER A 556 -135.49 29.32 -40.32
CA SER A 556 -136.89 29.50 -39.90
C SER A 556 -137.81 29.93 -41.06
N LEU A 557 -137.32 30.74 -42.01
CA LEU A 557 -138.06 31.17 -43.19
C LEU A 557 -138.17 30.03 -44.22
N SER A 558 -137.09 29.29 -44.48
CA SER A 558 -137.10 28.11 -45.37
C SER A 558 -138.07 27.03 -44.90
N ALA A 559 -138.15 26.78 -43.59
CA ALA A 559 -139.13 25.84 -43.02
C ALA A 559 -140.59 26.26 -43.28
N LYS A 560 -140.89 27.57 -43.25
CA LYS A 560 -142.21 28.11 -43.60
C LYS A 560 -142.50 28.00 -45.10
N LEU A 561 -141.48 28.16 -45.95
CA LEU A 561 -141.62 28.02 -47.40
C LEU A 561 -141.95 26.58 -47.79
N ALA A 562 -141.20 25.59 -47.28
CA ALA A 562 -141.45 24.16 -47.51
C ALA A 562 -142.86 23.72 -47.04
N GLY A 563 -143.37 24.31 -45.96
CA GLY A 563 -144.75 24.12 -45.53
C GLY A 563 -145.79 24.58 -46.57
N LYS A 564 -145.52 25.67 -47.30
CA LYS A 564 -146.39 26.16 -48.38
C LYS A 564 -146.22 25.40 -49.70
N GLU A 565 -145.02 24.89 -49.98
CA GLU A 565 -144.81 23.98 -51.12
C GLU A 565 -145.55 22.65 -50.92
N SER A 566 -145.61 22.14 -49.69
CA SER A 566 -146.45 20.98 -49.30
C SER A 566 -147.95 21.23 -49.55
N GLU A 567 -148.48 22.38 -49.11
CA GLU A 567 -149.87 22.78 -49.40
C GLU A 567 -150.14 22.87 -50.91
N ASN A 568 -149.24 23.47 -51.69
CA ASN A 568 -149.36 23.54 -53.16
C ASN A 568 -149.31 22.16 -53.82
N SER A 569 -148.46 21.24 -53.34
CA SER A 569 -148.37 19.88 -53.86
C SER A 569 -149.63 19.08 -53.57
N ALA A 570 -150.27 19.29 -52.42
CA ALA A 570 -151.58 18.71 -52.09
C ALA A 570 -152.70 19.27 -52.98
N LEU A 571 -152.67 20.57 -53.34
CA LEU A 571 -153.60 21.18 -54.29
C LEU A 571 -153.39 20.65 -55.72
N ALA A 572 -152.16 20.56 -56.21
CA ALA A 572 -151.82 19.97 -57.50
C ALA A 572 -152.29 18.51 -57.59
N SER A 573 -152.07 17.73 -56.52
CA SER A 573 -152.56 16.35 -56.37
C SER A 573 -154.08 16.22 -56.36
N ARG A 574 -154.82 17.31 -56.11
CA ARG A 574 -156.28 17.36 -56.21
C ARG A 574 -156.76 17.75 -57.61
N ILE A 575 -156.03 18.64 -58.29
CA ILE A 575 -156.29 19.01 -59.69
C ILE A 575 -156.09 17.79 -60.61
N MET A 576 -154.99 17.04 -60.45
CA MET A 576 -154.73 15.84 -61.26
C MET A 576 -155.84 14.78 -61.16
N ARG A 577 -156.53 14.66 -60.01
CA ARG A 577 -157.67 13.72 -59.87
C ARG A 577 -158.87 14.15 -60.73
N LEU A 578 -159.17 15.45 -60.78
CA LEU A 578 -160.25 15.99 -61.60
C LEU A 578 -159.97 15.84 -63.11
N ASP A 579 -158.71 15.96 -63.53
CA ASP A 579 -158.30 15.63 -64.91
C ASP A 579 -158.41 14.13 -65.22
N THR A 580 -158.12 13.24 -64.25
CA THR A 580 -158.37 11.80 -64.44
C THR A 580 -159.86 11.46 -64.53
N GLU A 581 -160.76 12.19 -63.86
CA GLU A 581 -162.21 12.02 -64.01
C GLU A 581 -162.71 12.53 -65.37
N ASN A 582 -162.27 13.72 -65.80
CA ASN A 582 -162.61 14.26 -67.13
C ASN A 582 -162.13 13.35 -68.27
N THR A 583 -160.92 12.80 -68.17
CA THR A 583 -160.40 11.84 -69.17
C THR A 583 -160.95 10.41 -69.02
N HIS A 584 -161.73 10.13 -67.96
CA HIS A 584 -162.52 8.91 -67.83
C HIS A 584 -163.82 8.99 -68.65
N LEU A 585 -164.50 10.14 -68.61
CA LEU A 585 -165.73 10.38 -69.37
C LEU A 585 -165.49 10.30 -70.89
N THR A 586 -164.36 10.83 -71.38
CA THR A 586 -164.00 10.74 -72.81
C THR A 586 -163.60 9.32 -73.26
N ARG A 587 -163.21 8.43 -72.33
CA ARG A 587 -162.90 7.01 -72.64
C ARG A 587 -164.09 6.07 -72.58
N LEU A 588 -165.21 6.45 -71.95
CA LEU A 588 -166.44 5.63 -71.92
C LEU A 588 -167.18 5.54 -73.28
N LEU A 589 -166.55 5.98 -74.37
CA LEU A 589 -166.97 5.77 -75.77
C LEU A 589 -166.02 4.83 -76.56
N ALA A 590 -165.03 4.21 -75.92
CA ALA A 590 -164.19 3.15 -76.49
C ALA A 590 -163.76 2.13 -75.42
N GLU A 591 -164.17 0.88 -75.57
CA GLU A 591 -164.17 -0.15 -74.52
C GLU A 591 -162.80 -0.85 -74.29
N SER A 592 -162.53 -1.20 -73.01
CA SER A 592 -161.64 -2.29 -72.49
C SER A 592 -160.13 -2.33 -72.89
N GLU A 593 -159.17 -2.84 -72.09
CA GLU A 593 -159.14 -3.41 -70.72
C GLU A 593 -157.67 -3.46 -70.19
N LEU A 594 -157.45 -3.49 -68.85
CA LEU A 594 -156.24 -3.99 -68.09
C LEU A 594 -154.84 -3.34 -68.39
N ALA A 595 -153.99 -2.82 -67.46
CA ALA A 595 -153.38 -3.33 -66.21
C ALA A 595 -152.24 -4.38 -66.46
N GLU A 596 -150.99 -4.38 -65.92
CA GLU A 596 -150.39 -3.95 -64.62
C GLU A 596 -148.81 -3.80 -64.58
N TYR A 597 -148.25 -3.13 -63.54
CA TYR A 597 -146.96 -3.37 -62.77
C TYR A 597 -145.50 -2.99 -63.24
N GLN A 598 -144.49 -3.24 -62.34
CA GLN A 598 -143.23 -2.47 -62.00
C GLN A 598 -141.88 -3.28 -62.02
N LYS A 599 -140.66 -2.63 -61.96
CA LYS A 599 -139.51 -2.80 -60.97
C LYS A 599 -137.98 -2.70 -61.39
N ASP A 600 -137.18 -2.02 -60.53
CA ASP A 600 -135.80 -2.29 -59.94
C ASP A 600 -134.42 -2.23 -60.76
N PRO A 601 -133.18 -2.72 -60.30
CA PRO A 601 -132.06 -1.82 -59.82
C PRO A 601 -130.49 -2.24 -59.88
N THR A 602 -129.54 -1.42 -59.33
CA THR A 602 -128.22 -1.75 -58.57
C THR A 602 -126.72 -1.77 -59.17
N PRO A 603 -125.61 -2.41 -58.61
CA PRO A 603 -124.35 -1.78 -58.02
C PRO A 603 -122.89 -2.44 -58.27
N VAL A 604 -121.84 -2.32 -57.37
CA VAL A 604 -120.64 -3.26 -56.99
C VAL A 604 -119.18 -2.65 -56.65
N THR A 605 -118.13 -3.45 -56.23
CA THR A 605 -116.91 -3.19 -55.31
C THR A 605 -115.54 -4.01 -55.54
N GLY A 606 -114.49 -4.06 -54.62
CA GLY A 606 -113.19 -4.89 -54.70
C GLY A 606 -112.10 -4.87 -53.52
N ASP A 607 -111.00 -5.73 -53.49
CA ASP A 607 -109.89 -5.93 -52.42
C ASP A 607 -108.63 -6.84 -52.89
N ARG A 608 -107.47 -7.32 -52.28
CA ARG A 608 -106.67 -7.38 -50.95
C ARG A 608 -105.10 -7.80 -51.08
N GLN A 609 -104.36 -8.21 -49.99
CA GLN A 609 -102.87 -8.48 -49.66
C GLN A 609 -102.23 -9.90 -49.94
N GLY A 610 -100.96 -10.38 -49.64
CA GLY A 610 -99.55 -9.88 -49.27
C GLY A 610 -98.72 -10.56 -48.08
N TRP A 611 -97.46 -11.15 -48.20
CA TRP A 611 -96.59 -11.77 -47.08
C TRP A 611 -95.07 -12.26 -47.31
N SER A 612 -94.24 -12.37 -46.22
CA SER A 612 -93.13 -13.32 -45.74
C SER A 612 -91.73 -13.70 -46.40
N ALA A 613 -90.85 -14.47 -45.66
CA ALA A 613 -89.35 -14.36 -45.49
C ALA A 613 -88.52 -15.69 -45.28
N GLU A 614 -87.14 -15.68 -45.26
CA GLU A 614 -86.24 -16.89 -45.16
C GLU A 614 -84.79 -16.69 -44.55
N GLN A 615 -84.03 -17.78 -44.24
CA GLN A 615 -82.65 -17.82 -43.63
C GLN A 615 -81.77 -19.01 -44.14
N VAL A 616 -80.42 -18.96 -44.02
CA VAL A 616 -79.45 -19.99 -44.53
C VAL A 616 -78.25 -20.23 -43.57
N SER A 617 -77.64 -21.43 -43.59
CA SER A 617 -76.45 -21.83 -42.78
C SER A 617 -75.31 -22.49 -43.60
N LEU A 618 -74.09 -22.54 -43.03
CA LEU A 618 -72.88 -23.16 -43.62
C LEU A 618 -72.08 -23.99 -42.57
N LYS A 619 -71.05 -24.72 -43.01
CA LYS A 619 -70.43 -25.85 -42.26
C LYS A 619 -69.12 -25.51 -41.52
N PRO A 620 -68.73 -26.24 -40.45
CA PRO A 620 -67.58 -25.86 -39.61
C PRO A 620 -66.20 -26.40 -40.02
N HIS A 621 -66.06 -27.13 -41.13
CA HIS A 621 -64.83 -27.93 -41.37
C HIS A 621 -63.66 -27.12 -41.95
N ASP A 622 -63.95 -26.12 -42.78
CA ASP A 622 -62.93 -25.40 -43.58
C ASP A 622 -62.08 -24.45 -42.72
N ILE A 623 -62.57 -24.03 -41.55
CA ILE A 623 -61.93 -23.04 -40.68
C ILE A 623 -60.61 -23.56 -40.09
N SER A 624 -60.48 -24.87 -39.87
CA SER A 624 -59.31 -25.42 -39.17
C SER A 624 -58.00 -25.29 -39.96
N GLU A 625 -58.06 -25.29 -41.30
CA GLU A 625 -56.89 -25.20 -42.17
C GLU A 625 -56.33 -23.76 -42.20
N TYR A 626 -57.20 -22.77 -42.31
CA TYR A 626 -56.82 -21.36 -42.18
C TYR A 626 -56.28 -21.02 -40.78
N LEU A 627 -56.78 -21.66 -39.72
CA LEU A 627 -56.29 -21.46 -38.35
C LEU A 627 -54.88 -22.04 -38.11
N SER A 628 -54.45 -23.08 -38.83
CA SER A 628 -53.04 -23.50 -38.84
C SER A 628 -52.15 -22.46 -39.53
N ASN A 629 -52.62 -21.88 -40.63
CA ASN A 629 -51.84 -20.96 -41.46
C ASN A 629 -51.67 -19.56 -40.83
N LEU A 630 -52.26 -19.31 -39.65
CA LEU A 630 -52.00 -18.12 -38.82
C LEU A 630 -50.67 -18.17 -38.03
N ASP A 631 -49.98 -19.33 -37.99
CA ASP A 631 -48.64 -19.43 -37.38
C ASP A 631 -47.52 -18.95 -38.34
N ASP A 632 -47.70 -19.13 -39.65
CA ASP A 632 -46.74 -18.74 -40.69
C ASP A 632 -46.91 -17.25 -41.04
N PRO A 633 -45.91 -16.38 -40.77
CA PRO A 633 -46.02 -14.95 -41.04
C PRO A 633 -46.21 -14.60 -42.53
N MET A 634 -45.87 -15.50 -43.46
CA MET A 634 -46.08 -15.29 -44.90
C MET A 634 -47.53 -15.58 -45.33
N GLN A 635 -48.22 -16.51 -44.66
CA GLN A 635 -49.57 -16.94 -45.01
C GLN A 635 -50.66 -16.33 -44.12
N ALA A 636 -50.31 -15.92 -42.89
CA ALA A 636 -51.26 -15.42 -41.90
C ALA A 636 -52.08 -14.21 -42.39
N MET A 637 -51.52 -13.31 -43.19
CA MET A 637 -52.26 -12.17 -43.74
C MET A 637 -53.39 -12.60 -44.69
N GLN A 638 -53.15 -13.61 -45.52
CA GLN A 638 -54.14 -14.12 -46.46
C GLN A 638 -55.17 -15.02 -45.75
N ALA A 639 -54.72 -15.88 -44.83
CA ALA A 639 -55.62 -16.67 -43.99
C ALA A 639 -56.55 -15.78 -43.15
N ALA A 640 -56.03 -14.70 -42.54
CA ALA A 640 -56.81 -13.72 -41.82
C ALA A 640 -57.84 -13.00 -42.73
N ALA A 641 -57.47 -12.69 -43.97
CA ALA A 641 -58.38 -12.07 -44.93
C ALA A 641 -59.55 -12.98 -45.31
N GLU A 642 -59.33 -14.29 -45.47
CA GLU A 642 -60.40 -15.25 -45.73
C GLU A 642 -61.28 -15.51 -44.50
N ILE A 643 -60.69 -15.63 -43.29
CA ILE A 643 -61.45 -15.81 -42.04
C ILE A 643 -62.45 -14.66 -41.80
N LEU A 644 -62.09 -13.41 -42.16
CA LEU A 644 -63.00 -12.27 -42.04
C LEU A 644 -64.18 -12.31 -43.02
N LYS A 645 -64.07 -13.00 -44.18
CA LYS A 645 -65.20 -13.18 -45.11
C LYS A 645 -66.25 -14.15 -44.57
N LEU A 646 -65.88 -15.06 -43.66
CA LEU A 646 -66.80 -16.01 -43.02
C LEU A 646 -67.71 -15.35 -41.96
N GLY A 647 -67.41 -14.11 -41.57
CA GLY A 647 -68.29 -13.28 -40.75
C GLY A 647 -68.45 -13.74 -39.29
N PRO A 648 -69.42 -13.18 -38.53
CA PRO A 648 -69.53 -13.32 -37.07
C PRO A 648 -69.63 -14.76 -36.53
N GLN A 649 -69.93 -15.74 -37.37
CA GLN A 649 -70.08 -17.15 -36.98
C GLN A 649 -68.75 -17.78 -36.53
N THR A 650 -67.59 -17.21 -36.92
CA THR A 650 -66.26 -17.70 -36.49
C THR A 650 -65.87 -17.29 -35.07
N ILE A 651 -66.56 -16.31 -34.46
CA ILE A 651 -66.17 -15.70 -33.18
C ILE A 651 -66.13 -16.71 -32.03
N GLU A 652 -67.09 -17.64 -31.98
CA GLU A 652 -67.17 -18.67 -30.92
C GLU A 652 -66.01 -19.68 -31.01
N ILE A 653 -65.38 -19.83 -32.17
CA ILE A 653 -64.17 -20.65 -32.40
C ILE A 653 -62.89 -19.84 -32.11
N LEU A 654 -62.89 -18.54 -32.37
CA LEU A 654 -61.76 -17.64 -32.18
C LEU A 654 -61.52 -17.25 -30.71
N ILE A 655 -62.56 -17.01 -29.91
CA ILE A 655 -62.42 -16.59 -28.50
C ILE A 655 -61.58 -17.57 -27.65
N PRO A 656 -61.76 -18.91 -27.71
CA PRO A 656 -60.90 -19.87 -27.01
C PRO A 656 -59.43 -19.85 -27.43
N LEU A 657 -59.11 -19.36 -28.64
CA LEU A 657 -57.76 -19.33 -29.19
C LEU A 657 -56.96 -18.09 -28.77
N LEU A 658 -57.61 -17.03 -28.26
CA LEU A 658 -56.92 -15.91 -27.60
C LEU A 658 -56.04 -16.36 -26.43
N TYR A 659 -56.45 -17.43 -25.75
CA TYR A 659 -55.79 -17.95 -24.55
C TYR A 659 -54.97 -19.24 -24.79
N ARG A 660 -54.84 -19.70 -26.04
CA ARG A 660 -54.17 -20.96 -26.39
C ARG A 660 -53.44 -20.87 -27.73
N GLY A 661 -52.10 -20.91 -27.68
CA GLY A 661 -51.26 -21.00 -28.88
C GLY A 661 -50.02 -20.09 -28.81
N PRO A 662 -49.18 -20.11 -29.86
CA PRO A 662 -48.03 -19.20 -29.96
C PRO A 662 -48.47 -17.74 -30.01
N LEU A 663 -47.59 -16.83 -29.58
CA LEU A 663 -47.87 -15.38 -29.47
C LEU A 663 -48.36 -14.77 -30.79
N ASN A 664 -47.77 -15.15 -31.93
CA ASN A 664 -48.19 -14.69 -33.25
C ASN A 664 -49.65 -15.04 -33.56
N ARG A 665 -50.07 -16.28 -33.29
CA ARG A 665 -51.47 -16.72 -33.49
C ARG A 665 -52.42 -15.96 -32.57
N ARG A 666 -52.05 -15.80 -31.30
CA ARG A 666 -52.84 -15.03 -30.32
C ARG A 666 -52.99 -13.57 -30.75
N ALA A 667 -51.93 -12.95 -31.28
CA ALA A 667 -51.99 -11.61 -31.85
C ALA A 667 -52.90 -11.53 -33.09
N TRP A 668 -52.75 -12.43 -34.07
CA TRP A 668 -53.62 -12.47 -35.25
C TRP A 668 -55.10 -12.70 -34.90
N VAL A 669 -55.40 -13.59 -33.95
CA VAL A 669 -56.78 -13.83 -33.47
C VAL A 669 -57.34 -12.59 -32.76
N ALA A 670 -56.53 -11.84 -32.01
CA ALA A 670 -56.96 -10.57 -31.41
C ALA A 670 -57.23 -9.48 -32.47
N VAL A 671 -56.39 -9.37 -33.51
CA VAL A 671 -56.62 -8.44 -34.65
C VAL A 671 -57.87 -8.82 -35.44
N LEU A 672 -58.11 -10.11 -35.68
CA LEU A 672 -59.32 -10.62 -36.31
C LEU A 672 -60.56 -10.24 -35.51
N LEU A 673 -60.63 -10.60 -34.23
CA LEU A 673 -61.78 -10.32 -33.37
C LEU A 673 -62.02 -8.81 -33.19
N TYR A 674 -60.97 -7.98 -33.21
CA TYR A 674 -61.10 -6.53 -33.21
C TYR A 674 -61.71 -6.00 -34.53
N GLU A 675 -61.19 -6.42 -35.69
CA GLU A 675 -61.69 -5.95 -37.00
C GLU A 675 -63.09 -6.49 -37.33
N MET A 676 -63.56 -7.54 -36.66
CA MET A 676 -64.96 -8.01 -36.70
C MET A 676 -65.92 -7.17 -35.84
N ASN A 677 -65.42 -6.43 -34.84
CA ASN A 677 -66.16 -5.45 -34.04
C ASN A 677 -67.48 -5.95 -33.40
N ASP A 678 -67.48 -7.18 -32.87
CA ASP A 678 -68.62 -7.77 -32.14
C ASP A 678 -68.52 -7.53 -30.62
N GLN A 679 -69.66 -7.22 -29.98
CA GLN A 679 -69.78 -7.00 -28.54
C GLN A 679 -69.34 -8.21 -27.69
N ARG A 680 -69.46 -9.44 -28.23
CA ARG A 680 -69.00 -10.68 -27.58
C ARG A 680 -67.48 -10.75 -27.44
N ALA A 681 -66.73 -10.10 -28.34
CA ALA A 681 -65.28 -10.07 -28.31
C ALA A 681 -64.71 -8.97 -27.41
N THR A 682 -65.48 -7.93 -27.10
CA THR A 682 -64.99 -6.73 -26.39
C THR A 682 -64.39 -7.05 -25.02
N LYS A 683 -65.04 -7.92 -24.23
CA LYS A 683 -64.52 -8.30 -22.91
C LYS A 683 -63.26 -9.19 -22.99
N PRO A 684 -63.24 -10.32 -23.74
CA PRO A 684 -62.02 -11.11 -23.92
C PRO A 684 -60.83 -10.31 -24.48
N LEU A 685 -61.07 -9.30 -25.33
CA LEU A 685 -60.02 -8.40 -25.81
C LEU A 685 -59.53 -7.43 -24.73
N SER A 686 -60.40 -6.93 -23.84
CA SER A 686 -59.97 -6.14 -22.66
C SER A 686 -59.17 -7.01 -21.70
N ASP A 687 -59.69 -8.19 -21.32
CA ASP A 687 -59.04 -9.11 -20.40
C ASP A 687 -57.62 -9.51 -20.90
N LEU A 688 -57.44 -9.66 -22.23
CA LEU A 688 -56.12 -9.86 -22.87
C LEU A 688 -55.25 -8.58 -22.86
N LEU A 689 -55.83 -7.42 -23.15
CA LEU A 689 -55.13 -6.13 -23.14
C LEU A 689 -54.84 -5.59 -21.73
N ASP A 690 -55.40 -6.20 -20.68
CA ASP A 690 -55.04 -5.94 -19.28
C ASP A 690 -53.98 -6.94 -18.75
N SER A 691 -53.78 -8.08 -19.45
CA SER A 691 -52.76 -9.07 -19.09
C SER A 691 -51.33 -8.54 -19.14
N SER A 692 -50.44 -9.10 -18.30
CA SER A 692 -49.05 -8.68 -18.14
C SER A 692 -48.05 -9.45 -19.03
N GLU A 693 -48.50 -10.09 -20.12
CA GLU A 693 -47.58 -10.72 -21.08
C GLU A 693 -46.81 -9.65 -21.87
N SER A 694 -45.50 -9.58 -21.66
CA SER A 694 -44.61 -8.63 -22.33
C SER A 694 -44.59 -8.84 -23.85
N GLY A 695 -44.57 -7.75 -24.60
CA GLY A 695 -44.54 -7.74 -26.08
C GLY A 695 -45.86 -8.12 -26.77
N LEU A 696 -46.81 -8.83 -26.14
CA LEU A 696 -48.05 -9.24 -26.81
C LEU A 696 -48.91 -8.04 -27.25
N ARG A 697 -49.01 -6.99 -26.42
CA ARG A 697 -49.76 -5.77 -26.76
C ARG A 697 -49.16 -5.03 -27.96
N GLU A 698 -47.83 -4.95 -28.02
CA GLU A 698 -47.08 -4.30 -29.11
C GLU A 698 -47.20 -5.11 -30.41
N LEU A 699 -47.08 -6.43 -30.32
CA LEU A 699 -47.27 -7.36 -31.43
C LEU A 699 -48.68 -7.28 -32.03
N ILE A 700 -49.72 -7.10 -31.20
CA ILE A 700 -51.11 -6.87 -31.65
C ILE A 700 -51.23 -5.54 -32.42
N TRP A 701 -50.58 -4.47 -31.95
CA TRP A 701 -50.60 -3.18 -32.65
C TRP A 701 -49.85 -3.21 -33.98
N ASP A 702 -48.67 -3.82 -34.02
CA ASP A 702 -47.85 -3.96 -35.22
C ASP A 702 -48.51 -4.86 -36.28
N THR A 703 -48.98 -6.06 -35.90
CA THR A 703 -49.72 -6.96 -36.81
C THR A 703 -50.99 -6.30 -37.38
N ARG A 704 -51.71 -5.52 -36.56
CA ARG A 704 -52.87 -4.72 -37.02
C ARG A 704 -52.48 -3.64 -38.03
N LEU A 705 -51.37 -2.92 -37.80
CA LEU A 705 -50.91 -1.87 -38.70
C LEU A 705 -50.51 -2.47 -40.06
N ARG A 706 -49.66 -3.50 -40.05
CA ARG A 706 -49.25 -4.26 -41.25
C ARG A 706 -50.44 -4.81 -42.02
N PHE A 707 -51.44 -5.38 -41.34
CA PHE A 707 -52.64 -5.90 -41.98
C PHE A 707 -53.49 -4.80 -42.64
N ARG A 708 -53.62 -3.63 -42.01
CA ARG A 708 -54.32 -2.46 -42.59
C ARG A 708 -53.55 -1.82 -43.75
N GLU A 709 -52.24 -1.96 -43.81
CA GLU A 709 -51.41 -1.52 -44.94
C GLU A 709 -51.50 -2.50 -46.10
N TRP A 710 -51.34 -3.80 -45.83
CA TRP A 710 -51.54 -4.86 -46.81
C TRP A 710 -52.94 -4.80 -47.45
N ARG A 711 -54.02 -4.65 -46.64
CA ARG A 711 -55.39 -4.53 -47.17
C ARG A 711 -55.55 -3.30 -48.07
N ARG A 712 -54.95 -2.15 -47.73
CA ARG A 712 -54.98 -0.93 -48.55
C ARG A 712 -54.26 -1.14 -49.89
N SER A 713 -53.05 -1.71 -49.86
CA SER A 713 -52.28 -2.01 -51.08
C SER A 713 -52.98 -3.03 -51.99
N ASN A 714 -53.58 -4.06 -51.41
CA ASN A 714 -54.26 -5.10 -52.18
C ASN A 714 -55.59 -4.58 -52.80
N MET A 715 -56.31 -3.67 -52.11
CA MET A 715 -57.45 -2.98 -52.72
C MET A 715 -57.03 -2.00 -53.83
N ALA A 716 -55.90 -1.30 -53.71
CA ALA A 716 -55.36 -0.48 -54.80
C ALA A 716 -55.04 -1.33 -56.05
N SER A 717 -54.47 -2.53 -55.85
CA SER A 717 -54.23 -3.51 -56.92
C SER A 717 -55.53 -3.99 -57.58
N SER A 718 -56.57 -4.28 -56.78
CA SER A 718 -57.89 -4.69 -57.30
C SER A 718 -58.59 -3.61 -58.13
N VAL A 719 -58.42 -2.33 -57.79
CA VAL A 719 -58.98 -1.21 -58.58
C VAL A 719 -58.25 -1.06 -59.91
N ALA A 720 -56.96 -1.38 -59.97
CA ALA A 720 -56.16 -1.36 -61.19
C ALA A 720 -56.45 -2.51 -62.19
N GLN A 721 -57.36 -3.44 -61.86
CA GLN A 721 -57.82 -4.52 -62.75
C GLN A 721 -59.23 -4.31 -63.32
N TYR A 722 -59.85 -3.14 -63.08
CA TYR A 722 -61.14 -2.75 -63.64
C TYR A 722 -61.10 -1.34 -64.26
N GLN A 723 -60.10 -1.10 -65.13
CA GLN A 723 -60.02 0.02 -66.07
C GLN A 723 -59.64 -0.50 -67.46
#